data_AF-A0A3B6FIS9-F1
#
_entry.id   AF-A0A3B6FIS9-F1
#
_cell.length_a   1.000
_cell.length_b   1.000
_cell.length_c   1.000
_cell.angle_alpha   90.00
_cell.angle_beta   90.00
_cell.angle_gamma   90.00
#
_symmetry.space_group_name_H-M   'P 1'
#
loop_
_entity.id
_entity.type
_entity.pdbx_description
1 polymer ?
#
loop_
_entity_poly.entity_id
_entity_poly.type
_entity_poly.pdbx_seq_one_letter_code
_entity_poly.pdbx_strand_id
1 'polypeptide(L)'
;MNGTVLADGGDSSDKGGGGSGGSIYIKAETMHGAGKISASGGNGLAGGGGGRVSINVFSRHDDTQIFVHGGMSSGCPDNAGAAGTLYDAVPKSLDVNNNNMSTQTDTLLLDFPNQPLWTNVNIRNHAKVVVPLLWSRVQVQGQLSLKSGAVLTFGLTGYPYSEFELMAEELLMSDSTIKVFGALRMSVKMLLMWNSRMLINGGGDSVVATSLLDASNLIVLKESSVIHSTANLGVRGQGLLNLSGDGDIIEAPRLILSLFYSIRVGPGSILRGPLVNGSNGDVSPKLNCEDESCPVEIIHPPEDCNLNSSLSFTLQVCRVEDIDVWGLIQGTVIHFNRARSVTVHTSGTISTTGLGCKSGIGRGRLLSSGLSGGGGHGGKGGNSFVNGSRAEGGPTYGNADLPCELGSGSGNDSTGLSTAGGGIIVLGSWEYSLPSLTLYGTIESNGGSLTDAVTNSSIGPGGGSGGTVLLFVRTLSLAESSVLSSVGGFGRAGRGGGGGGRIHFHWSNIPTGDEYVPVAAIKGSILASGGISKGPGFPGENGTVTGRACPKGLYGTFCKECPLGTYKNVTGSSKSLCFPCPSGELPRRAVYTSVRGAAETPCPYICVSDRYRMPHCYTALEELIYTFGGPWLFGLLLSGLLILLALVLSVARMKFAGTDELPGPAPTQQGSQIDHSFPFLESLNEVLETNRAEESHGHVHRMYFMGPNTFSEPWHLPHTPAEQITEIVYEDAFNRFVDEINTLAAYQWWEGSIYSILCILAYPLAWSWQQWRRRKKLQRLREFVRSEYDHSCLRSCRSRALYEGLKVTATPDLMLGYLDFFLGGDEKRPDLPPRLRQRFPMSLIFGGDGSYMAPFSLHSDSVLTSLMSQAVQPWIWHRLVAGLNAQLRLVRRGNLKATFLPVLNWLETHADPALGVNGVRVDLAWFQATALGYCQLGLVVYTVEGEPVTAELDGSPRIKIEQHSPVQDMLADAQLSRSRIKDALMRKRITGGILDSTTLRTLKDRRDFLYPFSLILHNSKPVGHQDLVGLVISILLLADFSLVLLTFLQLYSYSMADVLLVLFVLPLAILSPFPAGINALFSHGPRRSAGLARVYALWNITSLVNVVVALICGFVHYKSSTKRHPSTQPWNLGTDESGWWLFPTGLMLLKCIQARLVDWHVGNLEIQDQAVYSKDPNIFWQS
;
A
#
# COMPACT_ATOMS: atom_id res chain seq x y z
N MET A 1 0.19 48.41 69.37
CA MET A 1 1.44 49.06 69.77
C MET A 1 1.74 50.19 68.80
N ASN A 2 1.53 51.45 69.23
CA ASN A 2 1.89 52.65 68.47
C ASN A 2 3.16 53.35 69.01
N GLY A 3 3.69 52.89 70.15
CA GLY A 3 4.89 53.44 70.81
C GLY A 3 6.15 52.61 70.57
N THR A 4 7.18 52.83 71.38
CA THR A 4 8.50 52.18 71.26
C THR A 4 8.78 51.21 72.42
N VAL A 5 9.25 49.99 72.11
CA VAL A 5 9.81 49.04 73.08
C VAL A 5 11.30 48.88 72.77
N LEU A 6 12.16 49.38 73.66
CA LEU A 6 13.60 49.47 73.42
C LEU A 6 14.39 48.67 74.47
N ALA A 7 15.32 47.87 73.98
CA ALA A 7 16.39 47.22 74.73
C ALA A 7 17.73 47.47 74.00
N ASP A 8 17.89 48.66 73.41
CA ASP A 8 19.06 49.03 72.64
C ASP A 8 20.30 49.21 73.54
N GLY A 9 21.46 48.85 73.03
CA GLY A 9 22.74 49.10 73.68
C GLY A 9 23.09 50.59 73.68
N GLY A 10 23.74 51.06 74.75
CA GLY A 10 24.15 52.46 74.85
C GLY A 10 25.24 52.82 73.85
N ASP A 11 25.11 53.98 73.20
CA ASP A 11 26.15 54.57 72.37
C ASP A 11 27.31 55.09 73.24
N SER A 12 28.53 55.02 72.71
CA SER A 12 29.74 55.49 73.38
C SER A 12 30.45 56.57 72.56
N SER A 13 31.19 57.45 73.25
CA SER A 13 32.07 58.45 72.63
C SER A 13 33.30 57.80 71.96
N ASP A 14 34.07 58.57 71.17
CA ASP A 14 35.22 58.16 70.32
C ASP A 14 36.30 57.22 70.94
N LYS A 15 36.28 56.98 72.25
CA LYS A 15 37.25 56.10 72.96
C LYS A 15 36.63 54.81 73.53
N GLY A 16 35.31 54.67 73.55
CA GLY A 16 34.60 53.52 74.10
C GLY A 16 34.05 52.60 73.01
N GLY A 17 33.76 51.34 73.34
CA GLY A 17 32.96 50.46 72.49
C GLY A 17 31.47 50.65 72.76
N GLY A 18 30.64 50.41 71.76
CA GLY A 18 29.18 50.45 71.89
C GLY A 18 28.64 49.30 72.76
N GLY A 19 27.57 49.58 73.51
CA GLY A 19 26.91 48.59 74.35
C GLY A 19 26.18 47.51 73.54
N SER A 20 26.07 46.30 74.08
CA SER A 20 25.27 45.23 73.45
C SER A 20 23.78 45.51 73.59
N GLY A 21 23.00 45.15 72.56
CA GLY A 21 21.55 45.06 72.65
C GLY A 21 21.11 43.97 73.64
N GLY A 22 19.97 44.21 74.29
CA GLY A 22 19.35 43.32 75.27
C GLY A 22 18.39 42.29 74.65
N SER A 23 17.46 41.79 75.45
CA SER A 23 16.47 40.78 75.04
C SER A 23 15.05 41.29 75.22
N ILE A 24 14.18 41.04 74.23
CA ILE A 24 12.75 41.37 74.29
C ILE A 24 11.96 40.10 74.00
N TYR A 25 11.04 39.75 74.90
CA TYR A 25 10.10 38.63 74.72
C TYR A 25 8.67 39.13 74.77
N ILE A 26 7.90 38.89 73.71
CA ILE A 26 6.51 39.32 73.58
C ILE A 26 5.63 38.09 73.40
N LYS A 27 4.61 37.94 74.25
CA LYS A 27 3.58 36.88 74.13
C LYS A 27 2.20 37.51 74.22
N ALA A 28 1.40 37.40 73.15
CA ALA A 28 0.04 37.92 73.09
C ALA A 28 -0.80 37.13 72.07
N GLU A 29 -2.14 37.27 72.09
CA GLU A 29 -2.99 36.64 71.07
C GLU A 29 -3.07 37.47 69.79
N THR A 30 -3.19 38.79 69.92
CA THR A 30 -3.29 39.75 68.81
C THR A 30 -2.33 40.93 69.01
N MET A 31 -1.73 41.44 67.94
CA MET A 31 -0.94 42.67 67.94
C MET A 31 -1.31 43.56 66.74
N HIS A 32 -1.72 44.80 67.05
CA HIS A 32 -2.10 45.82 66.06
C HIS A 32 -1.36 47.12 66.32
N GLY A 33 -0.79 47.78 65.31
CA GLY A 33 -0.19 49.11 65.39
C GLY A 33 1.06 49.29 64.52
N ALA A 34 1.62 50.51 64.53
CA ALA A 34 2.76 50.91 63.68
C ALA A 34 4.02 51.33 64.49
N GLY A 35 4.11 50.93 65.75
CA GLY A 35 5.22 51.29 66.64
C GLY A 35 6.55 50.57 66.33
N LYS A 36 7.60 50.86 67.11
CA LYS A 36 8.97 50.35 66.92
C LYS A 36 9.39 49.42 68.06
N ILE A 37 9.97 48.26 67.73
CA ILE A 37 10.62 47.35 68.68
C ILE A 37 12.10 47.30 68.33
N SER A 38 12.99 47.54 69.28
CA SER A 38 14.41 47.64 69.00
C SER A 38 15.24 47.00 70.10
N ALA A 39 16.14 46.12 69.72
CA ALA A 39 17.20 45.58 70.56
C ALA A 39 18.52 45.63 69.80
N SER A 40 18.83 46.78 69.22
CA SER A 40 20.04 47.00 68.42
C SER A 40 21.27 47.25 69.30
N GLY A 41 22.45 46.95 68.79
CA GLY A 41 23.71 47.33 69.44
C GLY A 41 23.99 48.82 69.37
N GLY A 42 24.68 49.36 70.37
CA GLY A 42 25.11 50.76 70.41
C GLY A 42 26.32 51.02 69.51
N ASN A 43 26.46 52.24 69.05
CA ASN A 43 27.56 52.73 68.24
C ASN A 43 28.78 53.08 69.11
N GLY A 44 29.99 52.94 68.56
CA GLY A 44 31.23 53.28 69.29
C GLY A 44 32.49 53.14 68.44
N LEU A 45 33.65 53.16 69.09
CA LEU A 45 34.95 52.82 68.46
C LEU A 45 34.91 51.41 67.88
N ALA A 46 34.27 50.49 68.58
CA ALA A 46 33.80 49.20 68.09
C ALA A 46 32.28 49.13 68.30
N GLY A 47 31.54 48.64 67.31
CA GLY A 47 30.09 48.52 67.40
C GLY A 47 29.67 47.42 68.39
N GLY A 48 28.64 47.69 69.20
CA GLY A 48 28.06 46.70 70.09
C GLY A 48 27.26 45.63 69.33
N GLY A 49 27.17 44.41 69.86
CA GLY A 49 26.39 43.34 69.25
C GLY A 49 24.88 43.59 69.31
N GLY A 50 24.14 43.12 68.31
CA GLY A 50 22.68 43.13 68.31
C GLY A 50 22.08 42.18 69.35
N GLY A 51 20.90 42.53 69.83
CA GLY A 51 20.14 41.81 70.85
C GLY A 51 19.23 40.71 70.30
N ARG A 52 18.36 40.16 71.15
CA ARG A 52 17.46 39.05 70.77
C ARG A 52 16.00 39.44 70.98
N VAL A 53 15.19 39.31 69.94
CA VAL A 53 13.75 39.58 70.01
C VAL A 53 13.01 38.28 69.70
N SER A 54 12.09 37.88 70.57
CA SER A 54 11.22 36.71 70.35
C SER A 54 9.77 37.13 70.48
N ILE A 55 8.98 36.85 69.45
CA ILE A 55 7.57 37.23 69.34
C ILE A 55 6.73 35.97 69.23
N ASN A 56 5.75 35.83 70.12
CA ASN A 56 4.77 34.77 70.12
C ASN A 56 3.37 35.40 70.06
N VAL A 57 2.94 35.79 68.86
CA VAL A 57 1.68 36.47 68.60
C VAL A 57 0.93 35.82 67.44
N PHE A 58 -0.25 35.26 67.72
CA PHE A 58 -1.03 34.47 66.75
C PHE A 58 -1.57 35.28 65.57
N SER A 59 -2.09 36.49 65.83
CA SER A 59 -2.63 37.38 64.79
C SER A 59 -1.91 38.72 64.82
N ARG A 60 -1.13 38.99 63.77
CA ARG A 60 -0.33 40.19 63.59
C ARG A 60 -0.88 40.98 62.39
N HIS A 61 -1.29 42.24 62.58
CA HIS A 61 -1.70 43.13 61.48
C HIS A 61 -0.71 44.30 61.48
N ASP A 62 0.25 44.27 60.54
CA ASP A 62 1.54 44.93 60.71
C ASP A 62 1.78 46.20 59.90
N ASP A 63 2.20 47.23 60.62
CA ASP A 63 3.19 48.24 60.19
C ASP A 63 4.34 48.38 61.23
N THR A 64 4.50 47.41 62.16
CA THR A 64 5.50 47.51 63.25
C THR A 64 6.93 47.23 62.77
N GLN A 65 7.86 48.15 63.06
CA GLN A 65 9.28 48.02 62.68
C GLN A 65 10.09 47.34 63.80
N ILE A 66 10.81 46.26 63.48
CA ILE A 66 11.64 45.51 64.43
C ILE A 66 13.12 45.60 64.03
N PHE A 67 13.97 46.02 64.97
CA PHE A 67 15.41 46.17 64.76
C PHE A 67 16.20 45.32 65.76
N VAL A 68 17.14 44.53 65.24
CA VAL A 68 18.04 43.66 66.01
C VAL A 68 19.47 43.70 65.46
N HIS A 69 19.88 44.76 64.76
CA HIS A 69 21.20 44.81 64.11
C HIS A 69 22.30 45.20 65.11
N GLY A 70 23.57 44.96 64.74
CA GLY A 70 24.71 45.48 65.50
C GLY A 70 24.83 46.99 65.39
N GLY A 71 25.64 47.59 66.27
CA GLY A 71 25.98 49.01 66.22
C GLY A 71 27.10 49.30 65.22
N MET A 72 27.17 50.54 64.76
CA MET A 72 28.23 51.01 63.87
C MET A 72 29.56 51.15 64.60
N SER A 73 30.63 50.81 63.90
CA SER A 73 32.01 50.93 64.37
C SER A 73 32.69 52.12 63.68
N SER A 74 33.14 53.09 64.47
CA SER A 74 33.89 54.25 63.98
C SER A 74 35.39 53.97 63.81
N GLY A 75 35.95 53.01 64.56
CA GLY A 75 37.36 52.62 64.46
C GLY A 75 37.66 51.73 63.26
N CYS A 76 36.71 50.89 62.87
CA CYS A 76 36.77 50.07 61.66
C CYS A 76 35.40 50.10 60.96
N PRO A 77 35.18 51.00 59.97
CA PRO A 77 33.90 51.13 59.27
C PRO A 77 33.38 49.82 58.68
N ASP A 78 34.29 48.94 58.24
CA ASP A 78 33.96 47.64 57.65
C ASP A 78 33.63 46.53 58.68
N ASN A 79 33.72 46.84 59.98
CA ASN A 79 33.51 45.88 61.06
C ASN A 79 32.55 46.42 62.14
N ALA A 80 31.28 46.59 61.76
CA ALA A 80 30.19 46.84 62.67
C ALA A 80 29.96 45.64 63.62
N GLY A 81 29.19 45.85 64.69
CA GLY A 81 28.82 44.78 65.61
C GLY A 81 28.05 43.65 64.92
N ALA A 82 28.09 42.45 65.51
CA ALA A 82 27.35 41.28 65.02
C ALA A 82 25.84 41.54 65.03
N ALA A 83 25.12 40.93 64.09
CA ALA A 83 23.66 40.98 64.08
C ALA A 83 23.07 40.23 65.28
N GLY A 84 21.94 40.71 65.74
CA GLY A 84 21.07 40.03 66.67
C GLY A 84 20.09 39.09 65.96
N THR A 85 19.20 38.48 66.73
CA THR A 85 18.26 37.47 66.23
C THR A 85 16.81 37.87 66.50
N LEU A 86 15.96 37.80 65.48
CA LEU A 86 14.51 37.92 65.60
C LEU A 86 13.87 36.54 65.38
N TYR A 87 13.19 36.02 66.38
CA TYR A 87 12.45 34.76 66.29
C TYR A 87 10.94 35.01 66.37
N ASP A 88 10.20 34.53 65.39
CA ASP A 88 8.74 34.54 65.40
C ASP A 88 8.20 33.12 65.60
N ALA A 89 7.54 32.89 66.73
CA ALA A 89 7.14 31.56 67.20
C ALA A 89 5.96 30.96 66.42
N VAL A 90 5.13 31.79 65.77
CA VAL A 90 3.95 31.33 65.03
C VAL A 90 4.32 30.76 63.66
N PRO A 91 5.02 31.50 62.78
CA PRO A 91 5.59 30.91 61.59
C PRO A 91 6.76 29.99 61.94
N LYS A 92 7.40 30.10 63.12
CA LYS A 92 8.66 29.43 63.50
C LYS A 92 9.85 29.88 62.63
N SER A 93 9.93 31.19 62.38
CA SER A 93 10.95 31.81 61.53
C SER A 93 12.03 32.48 62.35
N LEU A 94 13.30 32.25 62.00
CA LEU A 94 14.46 32.96 62.54
C LEU A 94 15.02 33.92 61.49
N ASP A 95 15.04 35.21 61.82
CA ASP A 95 15.60 36.27 60.99
C ASP A 95 16.87 36.85 61.64
N VAL A 96 17.96 36.85 60.88
CA VAL A 96 19.24 37.50 61.24
C VAL A 96 19.53 38.57 60.19
N ASN A 97 19.48 39.84 60.60
CA ASN A 97 19.59 40.98 59.70
C ASN A 97 20.51 42.04 60.30
N ASN A 98 21.62 42.36 59.61
CA ASN A 98 22.55 43.40 60.06
C ASN A 98 22.30 44.78 59.44
N ASN A 99 21.14 44.98 58.81
CA ASN A 99 20.74 46.25 58.21
C ASN A 99 21.79 46.84 57.25
N ASN A 100 22.44 45.97 56.48
CA ASN A 100 23.46 46.29 55.49
C ASN A 100 24.77 46.84 56.07
N MET A 101 24.99 46.65 57.38
CA MET A 101 26.25 46.96 58.03
C MET A 101 27.21 45.77 57.87
N SER A 102 28.35 46.01 57.24
CA SER A 102 29.41 45.00 57.12
C SER A 102 30.01 44.68 58.49
N THR A 103 30.16 43.40 58.78
CA THR A 103 30.78 42.93 60.02
C THR A 103 31.79 41.82 59.72
N GLN A 104 32.84 41.71 60.53
CA GLN A 104 33.71 40.54 60.62
C GLN A 104 33.38 39.66 61.83
N THR A 105 32.49 40.11 62.70
CA THR A 105 32.05 39.35 63.89
C THR A 105 30.85 38.48 63.57
N ASP A 106 30.86 37.23 64.05
CA ASP A 106 29.82 36.26 63.75
C ASP A 106 28.74 36.20 64.83
N THR A 107 27.50 36.03 64.39
CA THR A 107 26.37 35.69 65.26
C THR A 107 26.40 34.19 65.55
N LEU A 108 26.57 33.83 66.82
CA LEU A 108 26.68 32.43 67.23
C LEU A 108 25.31 31.73 67.26
N LEU A 109 25.15 30.66 66.50
CA LEU A 109 24.05 29.69 66.63
C LEU A 109 24.60 28.35 67.14
N LEU A 110 24.38 28.09 68.43
CA LEU A 110 24.92 26.90 69.10
C LEU A 110 24.04 25.67 68.90
N ASP A 111 22.72 25.81 68.94
CA ASP A 111 21.80 24.68 68.91
C ASP A 111 20.61 24.95 67.97
N PHE A 112 20.19 23.91 67.26
CA PHE A 112 19.01 23.91 66.39
C PHE A 112 17.97 22.97 67.01
N PRO A 113 16.71 23.40 67.17
CA PRO A 113 15.73 22.59 67.88
C PRO A 113 15.40 21.31 67.11
N ASN A 114 15.43 20.16 67.79
CA ASN A 114 15.07 18.87 67.19
C ASN A 114 13.56 18.76 66.89
N GLN A 115 12.69 19.21 67.81
CA GLN A 115 11.24 19.28 67.63
C GLN A 115 10.63 20.39 68.51
N PRO A 116 9.75 21.27 67.98
CA PRO A 116 9.45 21.46 66.56
C PRO A 116 10.60 22.17 65.82
N LEU A 117 10.86 21.75 64.58
CA LEU A 117 11.84 22.39 63.71
C LEU A 117 11.45 23.83 63.37
N TRP A 118 12.45 24.68 63.10
CA TRP A 118 12.21 25.99 62.48
C TRP A 118 11.76 25.80 61.03
N THR A 119 10.79 26.58 60.60
CA THR A 119 10.29 26.52 59.22
C THR A 119 11.17 27.32 58.29
N ASN A 120 11.57 28.54 58.69
CA ASN A 120 12.33 29.45 57.86
C ASN A 120 13.52 30.00 58.66
N VAL A 121 14.68 30.07 58.02
CA VAL A 121 15.87 30.74 58.55
C VAL A 121 16.38 31.71 57.49
N ASN A 122 16.33 33.01 57.79
CA ASN A 122 16.70 34.06 56.85
C ASN A 122 17.91 34.84 57.38
N ILE A 123 19.01 34.80 56.62
CA ILE A 123 20.22 35.57 56.90
C ILE A 123 20.35 36.62 55.79
N ARG A 124 20.31 37.90 56.16
CA ARG A 124 20.25 39.00 55.17
C ARG A 124 21.07 40.22 55.54
N ASN A 125 21.39 41.00 54.52
CA ASN A 125 22.00 42.34 54.60
C ASN A 125 23.29 42.35 55.44
N HIS A 126 24.32 41.66 54.95
CA HIS A 126 25.66 41.55 55.55
C HIS A 126 25.71 40.90 56.95
N ALA A 127 24.65 40.20 57.35
CA ALA A 127 24.69 39.35 58.54
C ALA A 127 25.65 38.17 58.36
N LYS A 128 26.46 37.93 59.39
CA LYS A 128 27.32 36.75 59.49
C LYS A 128 26.86 35.85 60.62
N VAL A 129 26.73 34.57 60.33
CA VAL A 129 26.28 33.54 61.25
C VAL A 129 27.30 32.41 61.25
N VAL A 130 27.65 31.92 62.44
CA VAL A 130 28.54 30.75 62.59
C VAL A 130 27.87 29.67 63.43
N VAL A 131 28.03 28.43 62.99
CA VAL A 131 27.66 27.21 63.70
C VAL A 131 28.95 26.51 64.12
N PRO A 132 29.47 26.78 65.33
CA PRO A 132 30.84 26.40 65.70
C PRO A 132 30.96 25.00 66.30
N LEU A 133 29.85 24.35 66.70
CA LEU A 133 29.89 23.04 67.36
C LEU A 133 30.27 21.93 66.38
N LEU A 134 31.14 21.03 66.81
CA LEU A 134 31.50 19.83 66.06
C LEU A 134 30.26 18.93 65.89
N TRP A 135 30.12 18.33 64.71
CA TRP A 135 29.00 17.45 64.33
C TRP A 135 27.62 18.10 64.47
N SER A 136 27.56 19.43 64.32
CA SER A 136 26.29 20.15 64.39
C SER A 136 25.40 19.80 63.21
N ARG A 137 24.10 19.61 63.49
CA ARG A 137 23.05 19.42 62.51
C ARG A 137 22.18 20.68 62.42
N VAL A 138 22.14 21.28 61.24
CA VAL A 138 21.24 22.39 60.88
C VAL A 138 20.04 21.80 60.15
N GLN A 139 18.92 21.67 60.84
CA GLN A 139 17.68 21.12 60.27
C GLN A 139 16.58 22.18 60.24
N VAL A 140 16.11 22.51 59.04
CA VAL A 140 15.06 23.49 58.75
C VAL A 140 13.93 22.77 58.01
N GLN A 141 12.69 22.95 58.44
CA GLN A 141 11.53 22.29 57.85
C GLN A 141 11.19 22.86 56.46
N GLY A 142 11.39 24.15 56.22
CA GLY A 142 11.08 24.84 54.97
C GLY A 142 12.33 25.45 54.34
N GLN A 143 12.43 26.79 54.37
CA GLN A 143 13.41 27.54 53.59
C GLN A 143 14.58 28.06 54.44
N LEU A 144 15.81 27.77 54.01
CA LEU A 144 17.03 28.45 54.46
C LEU A 144 17.44 29.46 53.39
N SER A 145 17.37 30.75 53.69
CA SER A 145 17.69 31.81 52.72
C SER A 145 18.87 32.68 53.17
N LEU A 146 19.81 32.90 52.24
CA LEU A 146 20.96 33.78 52.40
C LEU A 146 20.90 34.86 51.32
N LYS A 147 20.83 36.13 51.73
CA LYS A 147 20.63 37.26 50.81
C LYS A 147 21.55 38.44 51.13
N SER A 148 21.95 39.19 50.10
CA SER A 148 22.56 40.52 50.23
C SER A 148 23.81 40.54 51.14
N GLY A 149 24.86 39.84 50.76
CA GLY A 149 26.14 39.81 51.49
C GLY A 149 26.16 38.90 52.72
N ALA A 150 25.12 38.06 52.91
CA ALA A 150 25.02 37.14 54.02
C ALA A 150 26.11 36.05 53.98
N VAL A 151 26.63 35.69 55.17
CA VAL A 151 27.61 34.61 55.32
C VAL A 151 27.14 33.61 56.39
N LEU A 152 27.15 32.33 56.03
CA LEU A 152 26.94 31.23 56.96
C LEU A 152 28.20 30.36 57.01
N THR A 153 28.77 30.22 58.19
CA THR A 153 30.01 29.48 58.42
C THR A 153 29.75 28.24 59.29
N PHE A 154 30.22 27.09 58.84
CA PHE A 154 30.24 25.84 59.59
C PHE A 154 31.65 25.55 60.09
N GLY A 155 31.78 25.31 61.39
CA GLY A 155 33.06 25.08 62.04
C GLY A 155 33.91 26.34 62.18
N LEU A 156 35.15 26.14 62.64
CA LEU A 156 36.10 27.21 62.91
C LEU A 156 37.29 27.13 61.94
N THR A 157 37.77 28.30 61.52
CA THR A 157 38.97 28.43 60.68
C THR A 157 40.17 27.72 61.33
N GLY A 158 40.76 26.74 60.64
CA GLY A 158 41.93 25.99 61.13
C GLY A 158 41.62 24.67 61.84
N TYR A 159 40.35 24.31 62.04
CA TYR A 159 39.94 23.04 62.67
C TYR A 159 38.98 22.21 61.79
N PRO A 160 39.41 21.73 60.61
CA PRO A 160 38.57 21.00 59.66
C PRO A 160 38.36 19.51 60.01
N TYR A 161 38.05 19.20 61.27
CA TYR A 161 37.98 17.81 61.77
C TYR A 161 36.55 17.24 61.87
N SER A 162 35.54 17.97 61.39
CA SER A 162 34.14 17.64 61.64
C SER A 162 33.31 17.49 60.37
N GLU A 163 32.27 16.67 60.45
CA GLU A 163 31.23 16.53 59.44
C GLU A 163 30.00 17.33 59.90
N PHE A 164 29.55 18.26 59.06
CA PHE A 164 28.39 19.12 59.32
C PHE A 164 27.19 18.65 58.51
N GLU A 165 26.02 18.57 59.13
CA GLU A 165 24.79 18.20 58.44
C GLU A 165 23.90 19.42 58.20
N LEU A 166 23.48 19.63 56.94
CA LEU A 166 22.50 20.66 56.56
C LEU A 166 21.29 19.99 55.92
N MET A 167 20.11 20.20 56.48
CA MET A 167 18.84 19.67 55.98
C MET A 167 17.83 20.81 55.85
N ALA A 168 17.29 21.02 54.64
CA ALA A 168 16.24 22.00 54.37
C ALA A 168 15.35 21.54 53.20
N GLU A 169 14.13 22.06 53.07
CA GLU A 169 13.39 21.86 51.81
C GLU A 169 14.00 22.71 50.69
N GLU A 170 14.28 23.97 50.98
CA GLU A 170 14.84 24.92 50.00
C GLU A 170 16.05 25.65 50.56
N LEU A 171 17.15 25.66 49.81
CA LEU A 171 18.32 26.51 50.06
C LEU A 171 18.43 27.56 48.95
N LEU A 172 18.18 28.82 49.32
CA LEU A 172 18.22 29.96 48.41
C LEU A 172 19.39 30.87 48.76
N MET A 173 20.29 31.08 47.81
CA MET A 173 21.49 31.91 47.96
C MET A 173 21.50 33.00 46.89
N SER A 174 21.59 34.26 47.32
CA SER A 174 21.72 35.44 46.45
C SER A 174 22.77 36.39 47.01
N ASP A 175 23.81 36.69 46.21
CA ASP A 175 24.96 37.51 46.64
C ASP A 175 25.51 37.09 48.01
N SER A 176 25.67 35.79 48.24
CA SER A 176 25.92 35.22 49.57
C SER A 176 27.00 34.14 49.57
N THR A 177 27.55 33.85 50.75
CA THR A 177 28.61 32.85 50.90
C THR A 177 28.32 31.84 52.00
N ILE A 178 28.43 30.55 51.69
CA ILE A 178 28.53 29.48 52.68
C ILE A 178 30.00 29.05 52.77
N LYS A 179 30.53 28.99 53.98
CA LYS A 179 31.88 28.49 54.26
C LYS A 179 31.79 27.27 55.17
N VAL A 180 32.51 26.21 54.83
CA VAL A 180 32.57 24.99 55.64
C VAL A 180 34.03 24.66 55.90
N PHE A 181 34.39 24.51 57.17
CA PHE A 181 35.69 24.02 57.62
C PHE A 181 35.54 22.59 58.13
N GLY A 182 35.61 21.62 57.23
CA GLY A 182 35.29 20.21 57.45
C GLY A 182 34.55 19.62 56.25
N ALA A 183 33.82 18.52 56.47
CA ALA A 183 32.96 17.90 55.46
C ALA A 183 31.54 18.44 55.59
N LEU A 184 30.87 18.62 54.46
CA LEU A 184 29.46 18.99 54.43
C LEU A 184 28.64 17.81 53.93
N ARG A 185 27.66 17.38 54.74
CA ARG A 185 26.59 16.48 54.33
C ARG A 185 25.29 17.27 54.23
N MET A 186 24.96 17.67 53.01
CA MET A 186 23.78 18.46 52.72
C MET A 186 22.68 17.58 52.12
N SER A 187 21.43 17.76 52.57
CA SER A 187 20.24 17.17 51.98
C SER A 187 19.16 18.23 51.82
N VAL A 188 18.90 18.64 50.58
CA VAL A 188 17.90 19.64 50.21
C VAL A 188 16.95 19.12 49.14
N LYS A 189 15.76 19.72 48.98
CA LYS A 189 14.96 19.46 47.77
C LYS A 189 15.42 20.35 46.62
N MET A 190 15.63 21.63 46.91
CA MET A 190 16.00 22.67 45.93
C MET A 190 17.24 23.44 46.38
N LEU A 191 18.25 23.55 45.53
CA LEU A 191 19.41 24.44 45.70
C LEU A 191 19.41 25.49 44.58
N LEU A 192 19.22 26.76 44.96
CA LEU A 192 19.23 27.89 44.02
C LEU A 192 20.34 28.86 44.41
N MET A 193 21.33 29.02 43.54
CA MET A 193 22.46 29.93 43.74
C MET A 193 22.49 31.00 42.66
N TRP A 194 22.55 32.26 43.09
CA TRP A 194 22.66 33.44 42.25
C TRP A 194 23.83 34.29 42.73
N ASN A 195 24.87 34.48 41.91
CA ASN A 195 26.11 35.20 42.25
C ASN A 195 26.64 34.84 43.66
N SER A 196 26.62 33.55 43.97
CA SER A 196 26.85 33.04 45.33
C SER A 196 27.94 31.99 45.36
N ARG A 197 28.58 31.83 46.52
CA ARG A 197 29.74 30.94 46.67
C ARG A 197 29.53 29.95 47.81
N MET A 198 29.79 28.68 47.56
CA MET A 198 29.88 27.62 48.56
C MET A 198 31.31 27.11 48.59
N LEU A 199 32.01 27.34 49.70
CA LEU A 199 33.42 27.04 49.88
C LEU A 199 33.57 25.95 50.94
N ILE A 200 34.02 24.77 50.55
CA ILE A 200 34.22 23.63 51.44
C ILE A 200 35.72 23.36 51.57
N ASN A 201 36.24 23.50 52.79
CA ASN A 201 37.63 23.24 53.10
C ASN A 201 37.75 22.01 54.01
N GLY A 202 38.12 20.86 53.41
CA GLY A 202 38.22 19.57 54.12
C GLY A 202 39.56 19.30 54.81
N GLY A 203 40.52 20.23 54.77
CA GLY A 203 41.69 20.20 55.66
C GLY A 203 42.79 19.16 55.41
N GLY A 204 42.73 18.38 54.34
CA GLY A 204 43.75 17.38 53.99
C GLY A 204 43.80 16.15 54.90
N ASP A 205 42.94 16.06 55.92
CA ASP A 205 42.90 14.94 56.86
C ASP A 205 42.00 13.81 56.35
N SER A 206 42.41 12.56 56.57
CA SER A 206 41.77 11.38 55.92
C SER A 206 40.38 11.04 56.48
N VAL A 207 40.04 11.53 57.67
CA VAL A 207 38.75 11.29 58.35
C VAL A 207 37.60 12.07 57.71
N VAL A 208 37.89 13.20 57.04
CA VAL A 208 36.90 14.18 56.55
C VAL A 208 37.04 14.40 55.03
N ALA A 209 37.45 13.33 54.32
CA ALA A 209 37.92 13.42 52.93
C ALA A 209 36.81 13.59 51.87
N THR A 210 35.54 13.45 52.24
CA THR A 210 34.40 13.46 51.30
C THR A 210 33.26 14.34 51.79
N SER A 211 32.83 15.28 50.97
CA SER A 211 31.59 16.05 51.16
C SER A 211 30.52 15.57 50.20
N LEU A 212 29.27 15.57 50.66
CA LEU A 212 28.12 15.03 49.94
C LEU A 212 27.00 16.07 49.90
N LEU A 213 26.62 16.47 48.68
CA LEU A 213 25.52 17.37 48.41
C LEU A 213 24.38 16.57 47.77
N ASP A 214 23.28 16.39 48.49
CA ASP A 214 22.11 15.68 48.01
C ASP A 214 20.97 16.68 47.75
N ALA A 215 20.46 16.73 46.52
CA ALA A 215 19.38 17.62 46.11
C ALA A 215 18.28 16.83 45.38
N SER A 216 17.13 16.59 46.01
CA SER A 216 16.14 15.67 45.43
C SER A 216 15.57 16.16 44.08
N ASN A 217 15.33 17.46 43.92
CA ASN A 217 14.57 17.97 42.77
C ASN A 217 15.41 18.84 41.83
N LEU A 218 16.14 19.84 42.32
CA LEU A 218 16.76 20.84 41.45
C LEU A 218 18.01 21.47 42.07
N ILE A 219 19.07 21.57 41.26
CA ILE A 219 20.24 22.42 41.53
C ILE A 219 20.38 23.41 40.37
N VAL A 220 20.33 24.71 40.66
CA VAL A 220 20.57 25.77 39.67
C VAL A 220 21.66 26.71 40.15
N LEU A 221 22.69 26.87 39.33
CA LEU A 221 23.72 27.91 39.47
C LEU A 221 23.49 28.96 38.38
N LYS A 222 23.54 30.24 38.78
CA LYS A 222 23.41 31.41 37.91
C LYS A 222 24.42 32.50 38.29
N GLU A 223 24.77 33.32 37.31
CA GLU A 223 25.55 34.56 37.46
C GLU A 223 26.86 34.37 38.23
N SER A 224 27.74 33.49 37.73
CA SER A 224 29.06 33.24 38.33
C SER A 224 29.02 32.61 39.72
N SER A 225 28.07 31.70 39.94
CA SER A 225 27.95 30.93 41.18
C SER A 225 28.99 29.81 41.25
N VAL A 226 29.64 29.63 42.40
CA VAL A 226 30.76 28.69 42.55
C VAL A 226 30.53 27.73 43.71
N ILE A 227 30.65 26.43 43.44
CA ILE A 227 30.82 25.39 44.46
C ILE A 227 32.26 24.89 44.34
N HIS A 228 33.06 25.21 45.36
CA HIS A 228 34.48 24.86 45.40
C HIS A 228 34.75 24.01 46.64
N SER A 229 35.35 22.85 46.42
CA SER A 229 35.75 21.93 47.49
C SER A 229 37.23 21.57 47.38
N THR A 230 37.99 21.67 48.48
CA THR A 230 39.38 21.18 48.55
C THR A 230 39.47 19.68 48.84
N ALA A 231 38.36 19.05 49.22
CA ALA A 231 38.20 17.61 49.41
C ALA A 231 37.30 16.99 48.32
N ASN A 232 37.15 15.66 48.31
CA ASN A 232 36.32 14.98 47.32
C ASN A 232 34.85 15.44 47.46
N LEU A 233 34.17 15.68 46.34
CA LEU A 233 32.80 16.17 46.32
C LEU A 233 31.90 15.19 45.55
N GLY A 234 30.90 14.65 46.24
CA GLY A 234 29.78 13.98 45.59
C GLY A 234 28.56 14.88 45.53
N VAL A 235 28.01 15.07 44.34
CA VAL A 235 26.73 15.74 44.14
C VAL A 235 25.73 14.72 43.63
N ARG A 236 24.65 14.53 44.37
CA ARG A 236 23.57 13.61 44.06
C ARG A 236 22.27 14.38 43.92
N GLY A 237 21.40 13.94 43.03
CA GLY A 237 20.05 14.47 42.98
C GLY A 237 19.18 13.73 42.01
N GLN A 238 17.86 13.68 42.20
CA GLN A 238 16.96 12.89 41.33
C GLN A 238 16.39 13.70 40.16
N GLY A 239 16.52 15.03 40.18
CA GLY A 239 15.99 15.91 39.14
C GLY A 239 17.07 16.53 38.26
N LEU A 240 17.06 17.86 38.13
CA LEU A 240 17.90 18.60 37.16
C LEU A 240 19.09 19.28 37.85
N LEU A 241 20.29 19.11 37.30
CA LEU A 241 21.46 19.95 37.59
C LEU A 241 21.67 20.90 36.41
N ASN A 242 21.55 22.21 36.65
CA ASN A 242 21.64 23.23 35.60
C ASN A 242 22.63 24.33 35.99
N LEU A 243 23.75 24.42 35.27
CA LEU A 243 24.62 25.58 35.27
C LEU A 243 24.24 26.45 34.08
N SER A 244 23.90 27.71 34.31
CA SER A 244 23.17 28.50 33.30
C SER A 244 23.91 29.74 32.78
N GLY A 245 25.02 30.15 33.40
CA GLY A 245 25.77 31.34 33.01
C GLY A 245 27.28 31.19 32.98
N ASP A 246 27.92 32.20 32.38
CA ASP A 246 29.37 32.36 32.34
C ASP A 246 29.93 32.50 33.78
N GLY A 247 30.94 31.69 34.09
CA GLY A 247 31.59 31.69 35.39
C GLY A 247 30.91 30.82 36.45
N ASP A 248 29.84 30.09 36.12
CA ASP A 248 29.29 29.06 37.01
C ASP A 248 30.24 27.86 37.07
N ILE A 249 30.71 27.49 38.27
CA ILE A 249 31.75 26.47 38.45
C ILE A 249 31.37 25.49 39.56
N ILE A 250 31.51 24.19 39.26
CA ILE A 250 31.60 23.14 40.29
C ILE A 250 32.96 22.47 40.14
N GLU A 251 33.80 22.60 41.16
CA GLU A 251 35.15 22.03 41.13
C GLU A 251 35.56 21.37 42.45
N ALA A 252 36.25 20.24 42.31
CA ALA A 252 36.83 19.47 43.39
C ALA A 252 38.02 18.63 42.86
N PRO A 253 38.93 18.12 43.71
CA PRO A 253 39.97 17.19 43.28
C PRO A 253 39.38 15.93 42.63
N ARG A 254 38.28 15.43 43.19
CA ARG A 254 37.41 14.40 42.61
C ARG A 254 35.96 14.81 42.71
N LEU A 255 35.29 14.78 41.56
CA LEU A 255 33.89 15.16 41.43
C LEU A 255 33.07 13.95 40.97
N ILE A 256 32.08 13.56 41.75
CA ILE A 256 31.11 12.52 41.35
C ILE A 256 29.73 13.14 41.25
N LEU A 257 29.10 12.99 40.09
CA LEU A 257 27.71 13.40 39.84
C LEU A 257 26.87 12.14 39.67
N SER A 258 25.83 11.97 40.50
CA SER A 258 24.99 10.78 40.38
C SER A 258 23.49 11.00 40.61
N LEU A 259 22.71 10.07 40.06
CA LEU A 259 21.24 9.97 40.19
C LEU A 259 20.40 11.02 39.46
N PHE A 260 21.03 11.97 38.75
CA PHE A 260 20.31 13.06 38.08
C PHE A 260 19.47 12.58 36.92
N TYR A 261 18.27 13.13 36.77
CA TYR A 261 17.50 12.95 35.54
C TYR A 261 18.23 13.62 34.36
N SER A 262 18.66 14.86 34.53
CA SER A 262 19.39 15.60 33.49
C SER A 262 20.49 16.48 34.08
N ILE A 263 21.64 16.53 33.40
CA ILE A 263 22.73 17.44 33.70
C ILE A 263 22.92 18.36 32.51
N ARG A 264 22.81 19.68 32.76
CA ARG A 264 23.01 20.73 31.76
C ARG A 264 24.15 21.63 32.17
N VAL A 265 25.20 21.65 31.36
CA VAL A 265 26.33 22.55 31.51
C VAL A 265 26.17 23.66 30.47
N GLY A 266 25.66 24.81 30.87
CA GLY A 266 25.46 25.97 30.01
C GLY A 266 26.77 26.54 29.43
N PRO A 267 26.68 27.41 28.41
CA PRO A 267 27.86 28.04 27.83
C PRO A 267 28.62 28.84 28.90
N GLY A 268 29.95 28.71 28.90
CA GLY A 268 30.86 29.33 29.87
C GLY A 268 30.80 28.79 31.30
N SER A 269 29.93 27.82 31.58
CA SER A 269 29.94 27.05 32.83
C SER A 269 31.00 25.94 32.80
N ILE A 270 31.56 25.59 33.96
CA ILE A 270 32.67 24.64 34.07
C ILE A 270 32.37 23.57 35.14
N LEU A 271 32.45 22.30 34.73
CA LEU A 271 32.58 21.16 35.64
C LEU A 271 34.02 20.68 35.62
N ARG A 272 34.70 20.70 36.77
CA ARG A 272 36.14 20.42 36.81
C ARG A 272 36.51 19.43 37.91
N GLY A 273 37.32 18.45 37.55
CA GLY A 273 38.15 17.71 38.50
C GLY A 273 39.36 17.09 37.80
N PRO A 274 40.60 17.43 38.16
CA PRO A 274 41.03 18.01 39.44
C PRO A 274 41.14 19.55 39.46
N LEU A 275 41.43 20.12 40.64
CA LEU A 275 41.68 21.56 40.85
C LEU A 275 42.92 22.06 40.07
N VAL A 276 42.86 23.28 39.50
CA VAL A 276 43.92 23.85 38.63
C VAL A 276 45.17 24.25 39.41
N ASN A 277 45.01 24.75 40.65
CA ASN A 277 46.09 25.24 41.51
C ASN A 277 45.97 24.58 42.91
N GLY A 278 46.02 23.25 42.95
CA GLY A 278 46.00 22.54 44.23
C GLY A 278 47.23 22.88 45.07
N SER A 279 47.02 23.27 46.32
CA SER A 279 48.10 23.43 47.30
C SER A 279 48.67 22.05 47.68
N ASN A 280 49.90 21.98 48.22
CA ASN A 280 50.53 20.71 48.63
C ASN A 280 49.75 19.91 49.69
N GLY A 281 48.65 20.44 50.25
CA GLY A 281 47.77 19.77 51.21
C GLY A 281 46.45 19.23 50.61
N ASP A 282 46.20 19.42 49.32
CA ASP A 282 44.97 18.93 48.67
C ASP A 282 45.09 17.45 48.30
N VAL A 283 43.98 16.70 48.37
CA VAL A 283 43.93 15.27 48.04
C VAL A 283 44.12 15.10 46.53
N SER A 284 45.36 15.01 46.06
CA SER A 284 45.66 14.79 44.64
C SER A 284 45.30 13.35 44.23
N PRO A 285 44.59 13.14 43.11
CA PRO A 285 44.30 11.78 42.63
C PRO A 285 45.63 11.07 42.29
N LYS A 286 45.86 9.89 42.87
CA LYS A 286 46.97 9.02 42.46
C LYS A 286 46.70 8.56 41.03
N LEU A 287 47.50 9.04 40.09
CA LEU A 287 47.46 8.63 38.69
C LEU A 287 48.38 7.43 38.50
N ASN A 288 47.86 6.32 37.97
CA ASN A 288 48.65 5.14 37.62
C ASN A 288 49.46 5.43 36.35
N CYS A 289 50.58 6.14 36.50
CA CYS A 289 51.44 6.55 35.39
C CYS A 289 52.58 5.58 35.08
N GLU A 290 52.88 4.68 36.01
CA GLU A 290 54.00 3.72 35.93
C GLU A 290 53.54 2.30 35.63
N ASP A 291 52.24 2.01 35.80
CA ASP A 291 51.64 0.70 35.51
C ASP A 291 51.05 0.67 34.10
N GLU A 292 51.39 -0.37 33.34
CA GLU A 292 50.75 -0.69 32.05
C GLU A 292 49.39 -1.40 32.23
N SER A 293 49.04 -1.77 33.46
CA SER A 293 47.82 -2.53 33.73
C SER A 293 46.57 -1.64 33.75
N CYS A 294 45.56 -2.04 32.98
CA CYS A 294 44.28 -1.38 32.92
C CYS A 294 43.55 -1.44 34.27
N PRO A 295 43.14 -0.31 34.89
CA PRO A 295 42.28 -0.35 36.05
C PRO A 295 40.96 -1.07 35.71
N VAL A 296 40.65 -2.14 36.44
CA VAL A 296 39.46 -2.96 36.20
C VAL A 296 38.19 -2.11 36.30
N GLU A 297 38.21 -1.06 37.13
CA GLU A 297 37.08 -0.17 37.38
C GLU A 297 36.71 0.69 36.16
N ILE A 298 37.63 0.90 35.21
CA ILE A 298 37.34 1.59 33.94
C ILE A 298 36.43 0.72 33.06
N ILE A 299 36.62 -0.61 33.10
CA ILE A 299 35.89 -1.57 32.27
C ILE A 299 34.62 -2.07 32.99
N HIS A 300 34.76 -2.41 34.27
CA HIS A 300 33.73 -2.89 35.18
C HIS A 300 33.57 -1.91 36.36
N PRO A 301 32.89 -0.77 36.14
CA PRO A 301 32.67 0.20 37.19
C PRO A 301 31.70 -0.35 38.26
N PRO A 302 31.87 0.05 39.52
CA PRO A 302 31.00 -0.40 40.61
C PRO A 302 29.54 0.05 40.39
N GLU A 303 28.59 -0.85 40.62
CA GLU A 303 27.16 -0.58 40.41
C GLU A 303 26.60 0.53 41.32
N ASP A 304 27.14 0.65 42.53
CA ASP A 304 26.61 1.53 43.57
C ASP A 304 27.04 2.99 43.42
N CYS A 305 28.00 3.29 42.53
CA CYS A 305 28.52 4.64 42.28
C CYS A 305 28.84 5.43 43.56
N ASN A 306 29.28 4.70 44.59
CA ASN A 306 29.69 5.26 45.86
C ASN A 306 31.08 5.90 45.74
N LEU A 307 31.29 6.95 46.53
CA LEU A 307 32.57 7.63 46.68
C LEU A 307 33.56 6.70 47.38
N ASN A 308 34.27 5.85 46.62
CA ASN A 308 35.42 5.14 47.15
C ASN A 308 36.70 5.90 46.82
N SER A 309 37.47 6.27 47.84
CA SER A 309 38.72 7.01 47.70
C SER A 309 39.81 6.20 46.98
N SER A 310 39.62 4.92 46.71
CA SER A 310 40.55 4.09 45.93
C SER A 310 40.40 4.22 44.41
N LEU A 311 39.31 4.81 43.90
CA LEU A 311 39.05 4.88 42.45
C LEU A 311 39.93 5.91 41.75
N SER A 312 40.37 5.60 40.52
CA SER A 312 41.26 6.46 39.70
C SER A 312 40.55 7.63 39.00
N PHE A 313 39.23 7.77 39.15
CA PHE A 313 38.42 8.78 38.47
C PHE A 313 38.59 10.17 39.10
N THR A 314 38.75 11.20 38.26
CA THR A 314 38.71 12.60 38.71
C THR A 314 37.34 13.23 38.49
N LEU A 315 36.63 12.80 37.45
CA LEU A 315 35.24 13.16 37.22
C LEU A 315 34.45 11.92 36.80
N GLN A 316 33.44 11.56 37.60
CA GLN A 316 32.55 10.43 37.30
C GLN A 316 31.10 10.89 37.24
N VAL A 317 30.40 10.51 36.17
CA VAL A 317 28.96 10.71 36.04
C VAL A 317 28.29 9.33 35.99
N CYS A 318 27.30 9.12 36.86
CA CYS A 318 26.66 7.82 36.99
C CYS A 318 25.15 7.90 37.22
N ARG A 319 24.39 7.00 36.58
CA ARG A 319 22.92 6.91 36.67
C ARG A 319 22.29 8.25 36.30
N VAL A 320 22.55 8.68 35.08
CA VAL A 320 21.97 9.89 34.49
C VAL A 320 21.21 9.52 33.23
N GLU A 321 20.04 10.11 32.96
CA GLU A 321 19.37 9.87 31.67
C GLU A 321 20.06 10.71 30.59
N ASP A 322 19.98 12.04 30.71
CA ASP A 322 20.44 12.97 29.66
C ASP A 322 21.55 13.91 30.14
N ILE A 323 22.66 13.98 29.40
CA ILE A 323 23.78 14.89 29.66
C ILE A 323 23.93 15.82 28.46
N ASP A 324 23.66 17.11 28.67
CA ASP A 324 23.79 18.15 27.65
C ASP A 324 24.93 19.12 28.00
N VAL A 325 25.91 19.25 27.11
CA VAL A 325 27.13 20.03 27.34
C VAL A 325 27.22 21.17 26.32
N TRP A 326 27.04 22.42 26.78
CA TRP A 326 27.36 23.66 26.05
C TRP A 326 28.62 24.35 26.58
N GLY A 327 29.00 24.08 27.83
CA GLY A 327 30.20 24.61 28.48
C GLY A 327 31.38 23.62 28.47
N LEU A 328 32.22 23.69 29.51
CA LEU A 328 33.44 22.87 29.62
C LEU A 328 33.32 21.81 30.72
N ILE A 329 33.54 20.54 30.36
CA ILE A 329 33.80 19.46 31.31
C ILE A 329 35.28 19.11 31.24
N GLN A 330 35.99 19.25 32.36
CA GLN A 330 37.43 19.08 32.41
C GLN A 330 37.86 18.07 33.48
N GLY A 331 38.77 17.16 33.11
CA GLY A 331 39.40 16.28 34.08
C GLY A 331 40.54 15.41 33.58
N THR A 332 41.17 14.64 34.46
CA THR A 332 42.23 13.70 34.06
C THR A 332 41.65 12.36 33.62
N VAL A 333 40.72 11.81 34.39
CA VAL A 333 39.98 10.59 34.05
C VAL A 333 38.50 10.90 34.17
N ILE A 334 37.85 11.09 33.02
CA ILE A 334 36.42 11.35 32.89
C ILE A 334 35.72 10.04 32.55
N HIS A 335 34.78 9.60 33.39
CA HIS A 335 33.99 8.40 33.13
C HIS A 335 32.49 8.67 33.23
N PHE A 336 31.76 8.47 32.14
CA PHE A 336 30.30 8.45 32.15
C PHE A 336 29.85 7.00 32.18
N ASN A 337 29.63 6.45 33.38
CA ASN A 337 29.38 5.01 33.56
C ASN A 337 28.02 4.60 32.99
N ARG A 338 26.93 5.21 33.48
CA ARG A 338 25.55 4.87 33.12
C ARG A 338 24.81 6.13 32.71
N ALA A 339 24.80 6.37 31.41
CA ALA A 339 24.08 7.45 30.75
C ALA A 339 23.21 6.91 29.60
N ARG A 340 22.05 7.53 29.33
CA ARG A 340 21.20 7.13 28.20
C ARG A 340 21.52 7.93 26.93
N SER A 341 21.73 9.23 27.08
CA SER A 341 22.10 10.13 25.99
C SER A 341 23.17 11.11 26.45
N VAL A 342 24.19 11.31 25.61
CA VAL A 342 25.18 12.37 25.78
C VAL A 342 25.17 13.23 24.54
N THR A 343 24.89 14.51 24.74
CA THR A 343 24.89 15.52 23.68
C THR A 343 25.93 16.58 24.00
N VAL A 344 26.85 16.80 23.07
CA VAL A 344 27.86 17.86 23.18
C VAL A 344 27.54 18.88 22.10
N HIS A 345 27.02 20.03 22.50
CA HIS A 345 26.60 21.10 21.61
C HIS A 345 27.81 21.84 21.02
N THR A 346 27.57 22.74 20.07
CA THR A 346 28.62 23.41 19.27
C THR A 346 29.65 24.18 20.10
N SER A 347 29.25 24.81 21.21
CA SER A 347 30.17 25.48 22.15
C SER A 347 30.70 24.55 23.25
N GLY A 348 30.18 23.33 23.32
CA GLY A 348 30.49 22.36 24.35
C GLY A 348 31.81 21.65 24.12
N THR A 349 32.57 21.46 25.20
CA THR A 349 33.85 20.78 25.18
C THR A 349 34.00 19.82 26.36
N ILE A 350 34.35 18.57 26.08
CA ILE A 350 34.81 17.61 27.09
C ILE A 350 36.32 17.43 26.89
N SER A 351 37.14 17.91 27.82
CA SER A 351 38.59 17.99 27.66
C SER A 351 39.36 17.32 28.79
N THR A 352 40.29 16.46 28.42
CA THR A 352 41.35 15.92 29.28
C THR A 352 42.74 16.33 28.79
N THR A 353 42.79 17.38 27.97
CA THR A 353 44.00 17.86 27.30
C THR A 353 45.05 18.32 28.30
N GLY A 354 46.26 17.75 28.21
CA GLY A 354 47.39 18.10 29.09
C GLY A 354 47.17 17.79 30.58
N LEU A 355 46.21 16.92 30.91
CA LEU A 355 45.91 16.53 32.30
C LEU A 355 46.35 15.10 32.64
N GLY A 356 47.03 14.41 31.71
CA GLY A 356 47.59 13.08 31.91
C GLY A 356 48.92 13.08 32.68
N CYS A 357 49.73 12.05 32.46
CA CYS A 357 50.98 11.86 33.19
C CYS A 357 52.05 12.86 32.75
N LYS A 358 52.72 13.50 33.71
CA LYS A 358 53.93 14.32 33.45
C LYS A 358 55.19 13.47 33.25
N SER A 359 55.28 12.37 34.01
CA SER A 359 56.30 11.33 33.87
C SER A 359 55.57 9.98 33.83
N GLY A 360 55.92 9.12 32.87
CA GLY A 360 55.26 7.82 32.67
C GLY A 360 56.04 6.94 31.68
N ILE A 361 55.44 5.81 31.30
CA ILE A 361 56.07 4.76 30.47
C ILE A 361 56.59 5.29 29.13
N GLY A 362 55.79 6.11 28.43
CA GLY A 362 56.17 6.71 27.16
C GLY A 362 56.85 8.07 27.32
N ARG A 363 57.54 8.32 28.43
CA ARG A 363 58.20 9.62 28.65
C ARG A 363 59.29 9.88 27.61
N GLY A 364 59.29 11.10 27.05
CA GLY A 364 60.37 11.56 26.19
C GLY A 364 61.68 11.79 26.96
N ARG A 365 62.82 11.35 26.41
CA ARG A 365 64.12 11.46 27.10
C ARG A 365 64.59 12.92 27.15
N LEU A 366 64.99 13.40 28.34
CA LEU A 366 65.61 14.71 28.55
C LEU A 366 67.13 14.56 28.67
N LEU A 367 67.88 15.31 27.88
CA LEU A 367 69.34 15.40 27.95
C LEU A 367 69.79 16.57 28.84
N SER A 368 71.00 16.50 29.39
CA SER A 368 71.61 17.58 30.19
C SER A 368 71.81 18.89 29.40
N SER A 369 71.90 18.82 28.07
CA SER A 369 71.91 19.97 27.15
C SER A 369 70.56 20.70 27.07
N GLY A 370 69.55 20.23 27.79
CA GLY A 370 68.23 20.82 27.79
C GLY A 370 67.37 20.43 26.60
N LEU A 371 67.78 19.46 25.77
CA LEU A 371 67.01 18.86 24.65
C LEU A 371 66.10 17.73 25.12
N SER A 372 64.89 17.67 24.57
CA SER A 372 63.90 16.67 24.98
C SER A 372 63.13 16.10 23.79
N GLY A 373 63.00 14.77 23.75
CA GLY A 373 62.10 14.07 22.84
C GLY A 373 60.64 14.23 23.27
N GLY A 374 59.69 14.04 22.35
CA GLY A 374 58.26 14.05 22.69
C GLY A 374 57.86 12.80 23.47
N GLY A 375 56.76 12.87 24.22
CA GLY A 375 56.16 11.68 24.83
C GLY A 375 55.55 10.77 23.76
N GLY A 376 55.58 9.45 23.96
CA GLY A 376 54.90 8.44 23.13
C GLY A 376 53.70 7.83 23.85
N HIS A 377 52.74 7.29 23.11
CA HIS A 377 51.61 6.52 23.66
C HIS A 377 50.98 5.61 22.58
N GLY A 378 50.06 6.14 21.77
CA GLY A 378 49.49 5.45 20.61
C GLY A 378 50.42 5.44 19.40
N GLY A 379 51.15 6.54 19.21
CA GLY A 379 52.28 6.69 18.29
C GLY A 379 53.57 7.01 19.05
N LYS A 380 54.73 6.74 18.43
CA LYS A 380 56.02 7.07 19.01
C LYS A 380 56.21 8.58 19.09
N GLY A 381 56.79 9.05 20.19
CA GLY A 381 57.19 10.44 20.33
C GLY A 381 58.27 10.83 19.30
N GLY A 382 58.22 12.07 18.82
CA GLY A 382 59.21 12.60 17.91
C GLY A 382 60.58 12.71 18.58
N ASN A 383 61.63 12.42 17.82
CA ASN A 383 63.01 12.63 18.29
C ASN A 383 63.38 14.12 18.21
N SER A 384 64.25 14.58 19.11
CA SER A 384 64.85 15.92 19.02
C SER A 384 66.27 15.84 18.46
N PHE A 385 66.67 16.82 17.65
CA PHE A 385 67.99 16.88 17.04
C PHE A 385 68.49 18.33 16.94
N VAL A 386 69.53 18.67 17.70
CA VAL A 386 70.19 19.98 17.61
C VAL A 386 71.70 19.80 17.83
N ASN A 387 72.51 20.38 16.93
CA ASN A 387 73.99 20.41 17.01
C ASN A 387 74.66 19.07 17.32
N GLY A 388 74.21 17.98 16.68
CA GLY A 388 74.79 16.63 16.83
C GLY A 388 74.33 15.84 18.07
N SER A 389 73.57 16.46 18.98
CA SER A 389 72.95 15.78 20.13
C SER A 389 71.52 15.34 19.80
N ARG A 390 71.20 14.07 20.08
CA ARG A 390 69.90 13.43 19.78
C ARG A 390 69.24 12.94 21.07
N ALA A 391 68.04 13.45 21.37
CA ALA A 391 67.20 12.88 22.43
C ALA A 391 66.04 12.08 21.79
N GLU A 392 65.89 10.84 22.20
CA GLU A 392 64.87 9.94 21.70
C GLU A 392 63.48 10.30 22.25
N GLY A 393 62.47 10.24 21.39
CA GLY A 393 61.08 10.31 21.80
C GLY A 393 60.61 9.03 22.48
N GLY A 394 59.57 9.14 23.29
CA GLY A 394 59.04 8.04 24.08
C GLY A 394 58.46 6.91 23.22
N PRO A 395 58.51 5.65 23.70
CA PRO A 395 57.95 4.49 23.01
C PRO A 395 56.41 4.52 22.97
N THR A 396 55.82 3.73 22.07
CA THR A 396 54.39 3.37 22.09
C THR A 396 54.12 2.32 23.16
N TYR A 397 53.02 2.43 23.90
CA TYR A 397 52.60 1.46 24.91
C TYR A 397 51.07 1.32 24.96
N GLY A 398 50.59 0.33 25.71
CA GLY A 398 49.17 0.03 25.87
C GLY A 398 48.52 -0.71 24.69
N ASN A 399 47.27 -1.11 24.85
CA ASN A 399 46.53 -1.90 23.87
C ASN A 399 45.70 -1.01 22.92
N ALA A 400 45.84 -1.23 21.60
CA ALA A 400 45.06 -0.50 20.60
C ALA A 400 43.57 -0.92 20.56
N ASP A 401 43.25 -2.18 20.85
CA ASP A 401 41.89 -2.72 20.78
C ASP A 401 41.09 -2.56 22.08
N LEU A 402 41.75 -2.12 23.16
CA LEU A 402 41.13 -1.75 24.42
C LEU A 402 42.05 -0.78 25.18
N PRO A 403 42.13 0.50 24.77
CA PRO A 403 43.00 1.47 25.40
C PRO A 403 42.41 1.95 26.72
N CYS A 404 43.23 2.08 27.75
CA CYS A 404 42.82 2.59 29.07
C CYS A 404 43.96 3.24 29.85
N GLU A 405 45.06 3.53 29.18
CA GLU A 405 46.24 4.14 29.76
C GLU A 405 46.22 5.66 29.56
N LEU A 406 46.81 6.39 30.50
CA LEU A 406 47.00 7.84 30.41
C LEU A 406 48.12 8.14 29.40
N GLY A 407 48.05 9.28 28.72
CA GLY A 407 49.15 9.78 27.90
C GLY A 407 50.34 10.19 28.75
N SER A 408 51.55 9.95 28.24
CA SER A 408 52.82 10.31 28.87
C SER A 408 53.34 11.67 28.42
N GLY A 409 53.95 12.36 29.37
CA GLY A 409 54.58 13.66 29.21
C GLY A 409 56.02 13.61 28.70
N SER A 410 56.67 14.77 28.72
CA SER A 410 58.08 14.94 28.36
C SER A 410 58.79 15.86 29.35
N GLY A 411 60.12 15.83 29.39
CA GLY A 411 60.92 16.65 30.30
C GLY A 411 61.12 16.00 31.67
N ASN A 412 61.32 16.80 32.72
CA ASN A 412 61.57 16.29 34.08
C ASN A 412 60.86 17.15 35.14
N ASP A 413 59.99 16.50 35.92
CA ASP A 413 59.12 17.17 36.90
C ASP A 413 59.91 17.84 38.02
N SER A 414 61.04 17.25 38.44
CA SER A 414 61.92 17.82 39.48
C SER A 414 62.59 19.14 39.09
N THR A 415 62.64 19.46 37.79
CA THR A 415 63.23 20.71 37.28
C THR A 415 62.20 21.77 36.93
N GLY A 416 60.89 21.46 37.07
CA GLY A 416 59.80 22.35 36.65
C GLY A 416 59.61 22.47 35.13
N LEU A 417 60.42 21.77 34.33
CA LEU A 417 60.35 21.72 32.86
C LEU A 417 59.74 20.40 32.40
N SER A 418 58.42 20.27 32.53
CA SER A 418 57.66 19.10 32.08
C SER A 418 56.41 19.50 31.27
N THR A 419 56.07 18.70 30.26
CA THR A 419 54.72 18.70 29.65
C THR A 419 53.99 17.47 30.12
N ALA A 420 52.66 17.57 30.31
CA ALA A 420 51.80 16.43 30.60
C ALA A 420 51.26 15.81 29.31
N GLY A 421 51.01 14.50 29.30
CA GLY A 421 50.23 13.85 28.25
C GLY A 421 48.73 14.15 28.37
N GLY A 422 47.93 13.60 27.45
CA GLY A 422 46.46 13.64 27.54
C GLY A 422 45.89 12.66 28.57
N GLY A 423 44.71 12.95 29.11
CA GLY A 423 44.00 12.07 30.05
C GLY A 423 43.19 10.96 29.39
N ILE A 424 42.29 10.34 30.15
CA ILE A 424 41.37 9.28 29.69
C ILE A 424 39.93 9.81 29.69
N ILE A 425 39.22 9.59 28.58
CA ILE A 425 37.78 9.82 28.47
C ILE A 425 37.11 8.47 28.19
N VAL A 426 36.20 8.06 29.06
CA VAL A 426 35.41 6.83 28.89
C VAL A 426 33.93 7.17 28.91
N LEU A 427 33.22 6.82 27.84
CA LEU A 427 31.76 6.98 27.75
C LEU A 427 31.12 5.60 27.68
N GLY A 428 30.31 5.26 28.68
CA GLY A 428 29.70 3.95 28.90
C GLY A 428 30.63 2.94 29.60
N SER A 429 30.17 1.70 29.67
CA SER A 429 30.92 0.53 30.16
C SER A 429 30.54 -0.73 29.40
N TRP A 430 31.19 -1.86 29.71
CA TRP A 430 30.87 -3.15 29.07
C TRP A 430 29.44 -3.63 29.38
N GLU A 431 29.00 -3.40 30.61
CA GLU A 431 27.68 -3.76 31.12
C GLU A 431 26.62 -2.74 30.69
N TYR A 432 26.97 -1.45 30.73
CA TYR A 432 26.06 -0.34 30.45
C TYR A 432 26.61 0.50 29.30
N SER A 433 26.45 0.01 28.06
CA SER A 433 26.82 0.78 26.87
C SER A 433 25.91 1.99 26.66
N LEU A 434 26.48 3.12 26.27
CA LEU A 434 25.76 4.35 25.95
C LEU A 434 24.88 4.16 24.69
N PRO A 435 23.54 4.26 24.80
CA PRO A 435 22.65 4.10 23.65
C PRO A 435 22.89 5.10 22.52
N SER A 436 23.12 6.37 22.84
CA SER A 436 23.35 7.41 21.84
C SER A 436 24.37 8.45 22.29
N LEU A 437 25.33 8.73 21.40
CA LEU A 437 26.28 9.82 21.52
C LEU A 437 26.13 10.76 20.33
N THR A 438 25.82 12.03 20.60
CA THR A 438 25.69 13.07 19.56
C THR A 438 26.71 14.18 19.82
N LEU A 439 27.55 14.45 18.83
CA LEU A 439 28.67 15.37 18.96
C LEU A 439 28.58 16.47 17.88
N TYR A 440 28.29 17.69 18.34
CA TYR A 440 28.33 18.94 17.57
C TYR A 440 29.57 19.79 17.89
N GLY A 441 30.04 19.74 19.15
CA GLY A 441 31.24 20.41 19.65
C GLY A 441 32.48 19.52 19.63
N THR A 442 33.27 19.57 20.72
CA THR A 442 34.58 18.91 20.77
C THR A 442 34.75 17.96 21.96
N ILE A 443 35.39 16.82 21.71
CA ILE A 443 35.89 15.90 22.75
C ILE A 443 37.40 15.75 22.52
N GLU A 444 38.19 16.12 23.52
CA GLU A 444 39.64 16.29 23.37
C GLU A 444 40.42 15.60 24.50
N SER A 445 41.38 14.76 24.13
CA SER A 445 42.39 14.19 25.04
C SER A 445 43.80 14.48 24.52
N ASN A 446 44.06 15.72 24.11
CA ASN A 446 45.30 16.08 23.44
C ASN A 446 46.50 16.17 24.42
N GLY A 447 47.70 16.00 23.90
CA GLY A 447 48.93 16.17 24.67
C GLY A 447 49.21 17.64 25.00
N GLY A 448 49.79 17.88 26.18
CA GLY A 448 50.17 19.22 26.63
C GLY A 448 51.25 19.84 25.73
N SER A 449 51.09 21.14 25.45
CA SER A 449 52.04 21.94 24.67
C SER A 449 52.56 23.09 25.52
N LEU A 450 53.83 23.45 25.37
CA LEU A 450 54.41 24.61 26.04
C LEU A 450 53.89 25.90 25.38
N THR A 451 53.09 26.69 26.11
CA THR A 451 52.54 27.97 25.67
C THR A 451 53.56 29.11 25.81
N ASP A 452 53.45 30.16 24.99
CA ASP A 452 54.41 31.28 24.86
C ASP A 452 54.63 32.15 26.12
N ALA A 453 53.92 31.90 27.22
CA ALA A 453 53.77 32.90 28.28
C ALA A 453 54.95 33.01 29.25
N VAL A 454 55.81 32.00 29.41
CA VAL A 454 56.92 32.07 30.38
C VAL A 454 58.10 31.25 29.89
N THR A 455 59.00 31.89 29.12
CA THR A 455 60.47 31.87 29.25
C THR A 455 61.15 32.09 27.89
N ASN A 456 61.98 33.12 27.80
CA ASN A 456 63.05 33.25 26.79
C ASN A 456 64.18 32.21 27.05
N SER A 457 63.85 31.00 27.51
CA SER A 457 64.83 29.96 27.81
C SER A 457 65.01 29.05 26.60
N SER A 458 66.26 28.83 26.19
CA SER A 458 66.67 27.82 25.21
C SER A 458 66.40 26.38 25.69
N ILE A 459 65.88 26.20 26.91
CA ILE A 459 65.62 24.95 27.62
C ILE A 459 64.10 24.79 27.80
N GLY A 460 63.53 23.64 27.45
CA GLY A 460 62.08 23.37 27.51
C GLY A 460 61.73 21.89 27.31
N PRO A 461 60.59 21.39 27.79
CA PRO A 461 60.16 20.01 27.51
C PRO A 461 59.73 19.81 26.04
N GLY A 462 59.72 18.56 25.56
CA GLY A 462 59.09 18.19 24.29
C GLY A 462 57.56 18.19 24.38
N GLY A 463 56.85 17.91 23.29
CA GLY A 463 55.39 17.79 23.32
C GLY A 463 54.92 16.55 24.09
N GLY A 464 53.84 16.67 24.89
CA GLY A 464 53.21 15.53 25.55
C GLY A 464 52.46 14.64 24.56
N SER A 465 52.32 13.35 24.82
CA SER A 465 51.55 12.45 23.95
C SER A 465 50.03 12.63 24.11
N GLY A 466 49.26 12.25 23.09
CA GLY A 466 47.80 12.17 23.18
C GLY A 466 47.33 11.09 24.18
N GLY A 467 46.15 11.29 24.75
CA GLY A 467 45.53 10.42 25.74
C GLY A 467 44.66 9.32 25.12
N THR A 468 43.73 8.80 25.92
CA THR A 468 42.83 7.72 25.51
C THR A 468 41.39 8.20 25.44
N VAL A 469 40.69 7.86 24.36
CA VAL A 469 39.23 7.98 24.26
C VAL A 469 38.63 6.61 24.01
N LEU A 470 37.84 6.12 24.96
CA LEU A 470 37.20 4.82 24.92
C LEU A 470 35.68 4.99 24.93
N LEU A 471 35.01 4.52 23.87
CA LEU A 471 33.58 4.76 23.67
C LEU A 471 32.83 3.43 23.61
N PHE A 472 32.06 3.10 24.65
CA PHE A 472 31.11 2.00 24.66
C PHE A 472 29.74 2.51 24.19
N VAL A 473 29.49 2.44 22.89
CA VAL A 473 28.33 3.10 22.26
C VAL A 473 27.53 2.14 21.39
N ARG A 474 26.21 2.36 21.31
CA ARG A 474 25.34 1.68 20.34
C ARG A 474 25.19 2.50 19.05
N THR A 475 25.00 3.81 19.18
CA THR A 475 24.89 4.74 18.05
C THR A 475 25.77 5.97 18.26
N LEU A 476 26.43 6.41 17.19
CA LEU A 476 27.31 7.58 17.18
C LEU A 476 26.90 8.53 16.06
N SER A 477 26.79 9.83 16.36
CA SER A 477 26.63 10.87 15.33
C SER A 477 27.60 12.02 15.54
N LEU A 478 28.39 12.32 14.51
CA LEU A 478 29.31 13.45 14.47
C LEU A 478 28.82 14.44 13.40
N ALA A 479 28.46 15.65 13.81
CA ALA A 479 28.10 16.75 12.90
C ALA A 479 29.33 17.31 12.16
N GLU A 480 29.12 18.11 11.11
CA GLU A 480 30.21 18.59 10.22
C GLU A 480 31.29 19.41 10.95
N SER A 481 30.91 20.21 11.96
CA SER A 481 31.82 21.04 12.75
C SER A 481 32.49 20.31 13.91
N SER A 482 32.16 19.03 14.13
CA SER A 482 32.56 18.37 15.36
C SER A 482 33.94 17.72 15.30
N VAL A 483 34.62 17.69 16.45
CA VAL A 483 36.01 17.23 16.56
C VAL A 483 36.14 16.23 17.70
N LEU A 484 36.60 15.02 17.37
CA LEU A 484 37.03 14.00 18.33
C LEU A 484 38.55 13.84 18.22
N SER A 485 39.33 14.36 19.18
CA SER A 485 40.79 14.45 19.05
C SER A 485 41.58 13.83 20.20
N SER A 486 42.62 13.08 19.85
CA SER A 486 43.70 12.64 20.74
C SER A 486 45.06 12.84 20.04
N VAL A 487 45.39 14.12 19.84
CA VAL A 487 46.58 14.57 19.08
C VAL A 487 47.75 14.82 20.03
N GLY A 488 48.96 14.51 19.58
CA GLY A 488 50.18 14.83 20.33
C GLY A 488 50.45 16.35 20.44
N GLY A 489 51.05 16.76 21.55
CA GLY A 489 51.42 18.14 21.81
C GLY A 489 52.56 18.65 20.91
N PHE A 490 52.62 19.97 20.75
CA PHE A 490 53.57 20.63 19.86
C PHE A 490 55.00 20.68 20.45
N GLY A 491 55.98 20.33 19.64
CA GLY A 491 57.41 20.51 19.94
C GLY A 491 57.93 21.83 19.37
N ARG A 492 58.71 22.60 20.14
CA ARG A 492 59.28 23.89 19.68
C ARG A 492 60.81 23.89 19.76
N ALA A 493 61.47 24.70 18.93
CA ALA A 493 62.93 24.91 18.92
C ALA A 493 63.76 23.61 18.74
N GLY A 494 63.38 22.76 17.79
CA GLY A 494 64.12 21.50 17.51
C GLY A 494 63.80 20.33 18.45
N ARG A 495 62.81 20.48 19.32
CA ARG A 495 62.29 19.44 20.21
C ARG A 495 61.31 18.52 19.48
N GLY A 496 61.18 17.29 19.99
CA GLY A 496 60.25 16.31 19.44
C GLY A 496 58.79 16.67 19.70
N GLY A 497 57.93 16.45 18.71
CA GLY A 497 56.47 16.49 18.90
C GLY A 497 55.98 15.25 19.65
N GLY A 498 54.88 15.36 20.40
CA GLY A 498 54.31 14.20 21.10
C GLY A 498 53.69 13.19 20.12
N GLY A 499 53.68 11.90 20.45
CA GLY A 499 52.97 10.89 19.68
C GLY A 499 51.45 11.06 19.79
N GLY A 500 50.70 10.64 18.77
CA GLY A 500 49.24 10.59 18.83
C GLY A 500 48.75 9.58 19.86
N GLY A 501 47.53 9.76 20.38
CA GLY A 501 46.95 8.87 21.38
C GLY A 501 46.10 7.74 20.78
N ARG A 502 45.14 7.22 21.55
CA ARG A 502 44.30 6.08 21.16
C ARG A 502 42.83 6.44 21.22
N ILE A 503 42.09 6.11 20.17
CA ILE A 503 40.63 6.26 20.10
C ILE A 503 40.05 4.88 19.75
N HIS A 504 39.21 4.32 20.62
CA HIS A 504 38.58 3.03 20.40
C HIS A 504 37.06 3.11 20.48
N PHE A 505 36.39 2.55 19.46
CA PHE A 505 34.94 2.42 19.41
C PHE A 505 34.49 0.98 19.72
N HIS A 506 33.93 0.79 20.90
CA HIS A 506 33.36 -0.47 21.34
C HIS A 506 31.85 -0.52 21.07
N TRP A 507 31.46 -1.07 19.91
CA TRP A 507 30.05 -1.17 19.52
C TRP A 507 29.30 -2.23 20.32
N SER A 508 28.18 -1.85 20.94
CA SER A 508 27.23 -2.78 21.56
C SER A 508 26.03 -3.04 20.64
N ASN A 509 25.45 -4.25 20.70
CA ASN A 509 24.20 -4.62 20.03
C ASN A 509 24.10 -4.16 18.56
N ILE A 510 25.09 -4.50 17.74
CA ILE A 510 25.06 -4.27 16.28
C ILE A 510 23.81 -5.00 15.74
N PRO A 511 22.82 -4.28 15.17
CA PRO A 511 21.55 -4.87 14.76
C PRO A 511 21.77 -6.01 13.74
N THR A 512 21.06 -7.12 13.95
CA THR A 512 21.24 -8.36 13.19
C THR A 512 20.18 -8.65 12.13
N GLY A 513 19.27 -7.71 11.85
CA GLY A 513 18.22 -7.87 10.83
C GLY A 513 18.71 -7.79 9.38
N ASP A 514 17.80 -7.95 8.43
CA ASP A 514 18.09 -7.94 6.98
C ASP A 514 18.44 -6.54 6.44
N GLU A 515 17.92 -5.49 7.10
CA GLU A 515 18.20 -4.10 6.78
C GLU A 515 19.46 -3.61 7.51
N TYR A 516 20.37 -2.99 6.75
CA TYR A 516 21.57 -2.38 7.33
C TYR A 516 21.21 -1.05 8.01
N VAL A 517 21.32 -1.02 9.34
CA VAL A 517 21.23 0.21 10.13
C VAL A 517 22.65 0.66 10.50
N PRO A 518 23.09 1.86 10.07
CA PRO A 518 24.43 2.35 10.38
C PRO A 518 24.57 2.63 11.88
N VAL A 519 25.61 2.08 12.50
CA VAL A 519 25.95 2.34 13.92
C VAL A 519 26.61 3.71 14.12
N ALA A 520 27.14 4.32 13.05
CA ALA A 520 27.79 5.61 13.09
C ALA A 520 27.47 6.48 11.87
N ALA A 521 27.10 7.74 12.11
CA ALA A 521 26.96 8.79 11.10
C ALA A 521 28.05 9.84 11.31
N ILE A 522 29.10 9.80 10.49
CA ILE A 522 30.30 10.64 10.67
C ILE A 522 30.37 11.67 9.57
N LYS A 523 30.11 12.93 9.93
CA LYS A 523 30.34 14.11 9.08
C LYS A 523 31.48 14.98 9.59
N GLY A 524 31.83 14.88 10.87
CA GLY A 524 32.92 15.62 11.52
C GLY A 524 34.30 14.94 11.41
N SER A 525 35.27 15.43 12.19
CA SER A 525 36.67 15.00 12.15
C SER A 525 37.07 14.15 13.35
N ILE A 526 37.81 13.07 13.10
CA ILE A 526 38.44 12.21 14.12
C ILE A 526 39.95 12.33 13.94
N LEU A 527 40.65 12.87 14.94
CA LEU A 527 42.07 13.22 14.87
C LEU A 527 42.87 12.42 15.90
N ALA A 528 43.81 11.60 15.45
CA ALA A 528 44.77 10.90 16.31
C ALA A 528 46.19 11.06 15.74
N SER A 529 46.56 12.27 15.31
CA SER A 529 47.86 12.52 14.69
C SER A 529 48.96 12.78 15.71
N GLY A 530 50.21 12.56 15.31
CA GLY A 530 51.36 13.04 16.08
C GLY A 530 51.44 14.56 16.11
N GLY A 531 52.03 15.08 17.16
CA GLY A 531 52.29 16.50 17.36
C GLY A 531 53.35 17.02 16.40
N ILE A 532 53.14 18.25 15.91
CA ILE A 532 54.04 18.92 14.98
C ILE A 532 55.22 19.51 15.76
N SER A 533 56.43 19.38 15.22
CA SER A 533 57.64 20.03 15.73
C SER A 533 58.06 21.20 14.82
N LYS A 534 58.33 22.38 15.38
CA LYS A 534 58.94 23.51 14.66
C LYS A 534 60.47 23.49 14.83
N GLY A 535 61.22 23.46 13.72
CA GLY A 535 62.69 23.40 13.70
C GLY A 535 63.23 22.01 13.29
N PRO A 536 64.49 21.66 13.62
CA PRO A 536 65.11 20.37 13.23
C PRO A 536 64.60 19.12 13.99
N GLY A 537 63.54 19.25 14.79
CA GLY A 537 62.95 18.14 15.54
C GLY A 537 61.98 17.32 14.68
N PHE A 538 61.82 16.03 14.97
CA PHE A 538 60.88 15.17 14.23
C PHE A 538 59.46 15.28 14.81
N PRO A 539 58.42 15.24 13.96
CA PRO A 539 57.05 15.12 14.43
C PRO A 539 56.84 13.78 15.12
N GLY A 540 55.84 13.70 16.00
CA GLY A 540 55.40 12.41 16.55
C GLY A 540 54.75 11.54 15.48
N GLU A 541 54.75 10.22 15.69
CA GLU A 541 53.97 9.31 14.86
C GLU A 541 52.47 9.41 15.19
N ASN A 542 51.64 9.03 14.22
CA ASN A 542 50.19 8.98 14.40
C ASN A 542 49.81 7.88 15.40
N GLY A 543 48.77 8.17 16.16
CA GLY A 543 48.11 7.24 17.07
C GLY A 543 47.21 6.24 16.35
N THR A 544 46.38 5.55 17.13
CA THR A 544 45.51 4.47 16.64
C THR A 544 44.04 4.81 16.77
N VAL A 545 43.27 4.52 15.72
CA VAL A 545 41.79 4.60 15.72
C VAL A 545 41.25 3.21 15.38
N THR A 546 40.74 2.51 16.39
CA THR A 546 40.29 1.12 16.28
C THR A 546 38.81 0.99 16.62
N GLY A 547 38.21 -0.15 16.26
CA GLY A 547 36.82 -0.44 16.57
C GLY A 547 36.61 -1.94 16.75
N ARG A 548 35.57 -2.32 17.48
CA ARG A 548 35.24 -3.72 17.74
C ARG A 548 35.16 -4.54 16.45
N ALA A 549 35.61 -5.81 16.50
CA ALA A 549 35.49 -6.75 15.40
C ALA A 549 34.04 -6.86 14.89
N CYS A 550 33.81 -6.55 13.62
CA CYS A 550 32.47 -6.57 13.04
C CYS A 550 31.95 -8.00 12.80
N PRO A 551 30.63 -8.21 12.90
CA PRO A 551 30.00 -9.48 12.56
C PRO A 551 30.11 -9.78 11.06
N LYS A 552 29.70 -11.00 10.67
CA LYS A 552 29.64 -11.44 9.27
C LYS A 552 28.93 -10.39 8.40
N GLY A 553 29.43 -10.17 7.19
CA GLY A 553 28.87 -9.19 6.25
C GLY A 553 29.29 -7.72 6.42
N LEU A 554 29.87 -7.33 7.56
CA LEU A 554 30.26 -5.95 7.86
C LEU A 554 31.78 -5.80 8.01
N TYR A 555 32.35 -4.63 7.71
CA TYR A 555 33.80 -4.36 7.84
C TYR A 555 34.10 -2.90 8.24
N GLY A 556 35.37 -2.64 8.57
CA GLY A 556 35.89 -1.34 8.98
C GLY A 556 35.63 -1.00 10.45
N THR A 557 36.12 0.16 10.90
CA THR A 557 35.98 0.65 12.27
C THR A 557 34.52 0.87 12.68
N PHE A 558 33.64 1.18 11.72
CA PHE A 558 32.23 1.52 11.92
C PHE A 558 31.26 0.44 11.42
N CYS A 559 31.75 -0.77 11.14
CA CYS A 559 30.94 -1.89 10.63
C CYS A 559 30.02 -1.50 9.45
N LYS A 560 30.62 -1.04 8.36
CA LYS A 560 29.94 -0.77 7.09
C LYS A 560 29.67 -2.07 6.33
N GLU A 561 28.61 -2.10 5.55
CA GLU A 561 28.30 -3.25 4.68
C GLU A 561 29.42 -3.53 3.66
N CYS A 562 29.75 -4.81 3.44
CA CYS A 562 30.64 -5.21 2.36
C CYS A 562 30.13 -4.71 0.99
N PRO A 563 31.02 -4.37 0.04
CA PRO A 563 30.62 -3.92 -1.30
C PRO A 563 29.68 -4.89 -2.02
N LEU A 564 28.83 -4.38 -2.92
CA LEU A 564 27.94 -5.18 -3.75
C LEU A 564 28.71 -6.28 -4.50
N GLY A 565 28.14 -7.49 -4.53
CA GLY A 565 28.77 -8.65 -5.17
C GLY A 565 29.91 -9.28 -4.36
N THR A 566 30.02 -8.96 -3.06
CA THR A 566 30.95 -9.62 -2.14
C THR A 566 30.24 -10.19 -0.91
N TYR A 567 30.81 -11.24 -0.32
CA TYR A 567 30.34 -11.87 0.92
C TYR A 567 31.45 -11.99 1.96
N LYS A 568 31.09 -12.08 3.23
CA LYS A 568 32.02 -12.24 4.36
C LYS A 568 31.43 -13.17 5.42
N ASN A 569 32.08 -14.32 5.61
CA ASN A 569 31.64 -15.39 6.50
C ASN A 569 32.35 -15.44 7.86
N VAL A 570 33.40 -14.64 8.08
CA VAL A 570 34.18 -14.56 9.33
C VAL A 570 33.95 -13.25 10.07
N THR A 571 34.15 -13.24 11.39
CA THR A 571 34.19 -12.02 12.20
C THR A 571 35.50 -11.29 12.01
N GLY A 572 35.48 -9.95 11.97
CA GLY A 572 36.69 -9.13 11.83
C GLY A 572 36.37 -7.74 11.27
N SER A 573 37.34 -6.85 11.18
CA SER A 573 37.12 -5.47 10.70
C SER A 573 37.91 -5.10 9.45
N SER A 574 38.76 -5.99 8.92
CA SER A 574 39.52 -5.71 7.69
C SER A 574 38.66 -5.84 6.43
N LYS A 575 38.89 -4.94 5.47
CA LYS A 575 38.20 -4.91 4.16
C LYS A 575 38.53 -6.13 3.29
N SER A 576 39.72 -6.71 3.48
CA SER A 576 40.18 -7.91 2.75
C SER A 576 39.36 -9.18 3.07
N LEU A 577 38.47 -9.14 4.07
CA LEU A 577 37.60 -10.26 4.43
C LEU A 577 36.29 -10.30 3.60
N CYS A 578 36.06 -9.34 2.70
CA CYS A 578 34.93 -9.38 1.75
C CYS A 578 35.38 -10.06 0.43
N PHE A 579 34.92 -11.28 0.18
CA PHE A 579 35.25 -12.11 -0.98
C PHE A 579 34.21 -11.95 -2.11
N PRO A 580 34.58 -12.00 -3.41
CA PRO A 580 33.63 -11.89 -4.51
C PRO A 580 32.69 -13.11 -4.60
N CYS A 581 31.42 -12.87 -4.94
CA CYS A 581 30.41 -13.92 -5.12
C CYS A 581 30.63 -14.69 -6.45
N PRO A 582 30.42 -16.02 -6.48
CA PRO A 582 30.58 -16.83 -7.69
C PRO A 582 29.50 -16.53 -8.74
N SER A 583 29.92 -16.33 -10.00
CA SER A 583 29.04 -15.91 -11.12
C SER A 583 28.16 -17.03 -11.71
N GLY A 584 28.37 -18.29 -11.32
CA GLY A 584 27.62 -19.44 -11.83
C GLY A 584 26.23 -19.63 -11.21
N GLU A 585 25.93 -18.92 -10.12
CA GLU A 585 24.71 -19.09 -9.32
C GLU A 585 23.67 -17.97 -9.53
N LEU A 586 23.96 -16.97 -10.38
CA LEU A 586 23.06 -15.86 -10.66
C LEU A 586 22.14 -16.19 -11.86
N PRO A 587 20.80 -16.25 -11.68
CA PRO A 587 19.87 -16.40 -12.79
C PRO A 587 20.01 -15.26 -13.83
N ARG A 588 19.80 -15.55 -15.11
CA ARG A 588 20.00 -14.60 -16.23
C ARG A 588 19.22 -13.28 -16.11
N ARG A 589 18.12 -13.26 -15.34
CA ARG A 589 17.24 -12.10 -15.10
C ARG A 589 17.27 -11.63 -13.64
N ALA A 590 18.38 -11.86 -12.93
CA ALA A 590 18.60 -11.46 -11.54
C ALA A 590 19.75 -10.46 -11.41
N VAL A 591 19.66 -9.60 -10.40
CA VAL A 591 20.68 -8.61 -10.02
C VAL A 591 20.95 -8.77 -8.53
N TYR A 592 22.23 -8.75 -8.14
CA TYR A 592 22.60 -8.77 -6.72
C TYR A 592 22.05 -7.55 -5.99
N THR A 593 21.50 -7.77 -4.79
CA THR A 593 20.98 -6.71 -3.93
C THR A 593 21.85 -6.52 -2.70
N SER A 594 21.93 -5.29 -2.22
CA SER A 594 22.40 -4.98 -0.87
C SER A 594 21.34 -5.39 0.15
N VAL A 595 21.27 -6.69 0.46
CA VAL A 595 20.82 -7.12 1.79
C VAL A 595 22.07 -7.13 2.65
N ARG A 596 21.96 -6.69 3.92
CA ARG A 596 23.06 -6.55 4.89
C ARG A 596 24.21 -7.50 4.55
N GLY A 597 25.35 -6.91 4.15
CA GLY A 597 26.43 -7.53 3.36
C GLY A 597 26.46 -9.07 3.42
N ALA A 598 26.41 -9.73 2.27
CA ALA A 598 26.18 -11.17 2.17
C ALA A 598 27.04 -11.95 3.18
N ALA A 599 26.41 -12.68 4.11
CA ALA A 599 27.15 -13.46 5.09
C ALA A 599 27.64 -14.79 4.50
N GLU A 600 26.85 -15.37 3.57
CA GLU A 600 27.02 -16.71 3.02
C GLU A 600 26.67 -16.73 1.52
N THR A 601 27.12 -17.77 0.80
CA THR A 601 26.79 -18.03 -0.60
C THR A 601 25.56 -18.96 -0.69
N PRO A 602 24.62 -18.74 -1.63
CA PRO A 602 24.62 -17.74 -2.69
C PRO A 602 24.30 -16.33 -2.18
N CYS A 603 24.93 -15.32 -2.78
CA CYS A 603 24.69 -13.93 -2.43
C CYS A 603 23.27 -13.50 -2.76
N PRO A 604 22.62 -12.67 -1.93
CA PRO A 604 21.23 -12.26 -2.12
C PRO A 604 21.07 -11.50 -3.44
N TYR A 605 20.10 -11.93 -4.24
CA TYR A 605 19.73 -11.33 -5.52
C TYR A 605 18.22 -11.12 -5.59
N ILE A 606 17.79 -10.17 -6.42
CA ILE A 606 16.38 -10.00 -6.80
C ILE A 606 16.26 -10.10 -8.32
N CYS A 607 15.08 -10.45 -8.80
CA CYS A 607 14.80 -10.36 -10.23
C CYS A 607 14.74 -8.90 -10.69
N VAL A 608 15.09 -8.62 -11.95
CA VAL A 608 15.11 -7.26 -12.54
C VAL A 608 13.75 -6.53 -12.43
N SER A 609 12.65 -7.28 -12.26
CA SER A 609 11.30 -6.75 -12.06
C SER A 609 10.43 -7.75 -11.27
N ASP A 610 9.45 -7.23 -10.52
CA ASP A 610 8.39 -7.98 -9.83
C ASP A 610 7.56 -8.92 -10.72
N ARG A 611 7.70 -8.80 -12.05
CA ARG A 611 7.05 -9.70 -13.04
C ARG A 611 7.64 -11.11 -13.03
N TYR A 612 8.86 -11.26 -12.55
CA TYR A 612 9.58 -12.53 -12.51
C TYR A 612 9.58 -13.07 -11.09
N ARG A 613 9.21 -14.35 -10.92
CA ARG A 613 9.17 -14.97 -9.59
C ARG A 613 10.49 -15.65 -9.25
N MET A 614 10.97 -15.40 -8.03
CA MET A 614 12.13 -16.10 -7.45
C MET A 614 11.78 -17.59 -7.22
N PRO A 615 12.74 -18.54 -7.31
CA PRO A 615 14.18 -18.35 -7.41
C PRO A 615 14.75 -18.18 -8.84
N HIS A 616 14.09 -18.69 -9.87
CA HIS A 616 14.68 -18.75 -11.23
C HIS A 616 14.37 -17.52 -12.11
N CYS A 617 13.57 -16.57 -11.60
CA CYS A 617 13.12 -15.38 -12.34
C CYS A 617 12.36 -15.74 -13.64
N TYR A 618 11.47 -16.73 -13.57
CA TYR A 618 10.59 -17.13 -14.67
C TYR A 618 9.31 -16.27 -14.73
N THR A 619 8.69 -16.20 -15.91
CA THR A 619 7.33 -15.66 -16.08
C THR A 619 6.28 -16.66 -15.59
N ALA A 620 5.07 -16.19 -15.25
CA ALA A 620 4.00 -17.06 -14.74
C ALA A 620 3.61 -18.22 -15.69
N LEU A 621 3.75 -18.01 -17.02
CA LEU A 621 3.51 -19.06 -18.02
C LEU A 621 4.65 -20.08 -18.05
N GLU A 622 5.90 -19.63 -17.97
CA GLU A 622 7.07 -20.50 -17.94
C GLU A 622 7.11 -21.35 -16.66
N GLU A 623 6.74 -20.76 -15.51
CA GLU A 623 6.61 -21.48 -14.25
C GLU A 623 5.59 -22.63 -14.37
N LEU A 624 4.42 -22.39 -14.99
CA LEU A 624 3.44 -23.45 -15.27
C LEU A 624 3.99 -24.53 -16.21
N ILE A 625 4.70 -24.15 -17.27
CA ILE A 625 5.21 -25.12 -18.26
C ILE A 625 6.33 -25.97 -17.66
N TYR A 626 7.26 -25.37 -16.92
CA TYR A 626 8.42 -26.06 -16.36
C TYR A 626 8.11 -26.84 -15.08
N THR A 627 7.09 -26.45 -14.30
CA THR A 627 6.60 -27.27 -13.18
C THR A 627 6.09 -28.64 -13.64
N PHE A 628 5.51 -28.73 -14.85
CA PHE A 628 5.05 -29.99 -15.45
C PHE A 628 6.11 -30.71 -16.31
N GLY A 629 7.39 -30.35 -16.21
CA GLY A 629 8.47 -31.03 -16.94
C GLY A 629 8.72 -30.51 -18.37
N GLY A 630 8.26 -29.30 -18.67
CA GLY A 630 8.55 -28.58 -19.92
C GLY A 630 7.43 -28.63 -20.96
N PRO A 631 7.59 -27.93 -22.10
CA PRO A 631 6.52 -27.67 -23.08
C PRO A 631 5.87 -28.94 -23.65
N TRP A 632 6.68 -29.98 -23.91
CA TRP A 632 6.24 -31.23 -24.50
C TRP A 632 5.39 -32.07 -23.55
N LEU A 633 5.83 -32.18 -22.30
CA LEU A 633 5.16 -32.97 -21.27
C LEU A 633 3.85 -32.29 -20.83
N PHE A 634 3.87 -30.97 -20.70
CA PHE A 634 2.67 -30.17 -20.48
C PHE A 634 1.64 -30.32 -21.61
N GLY A 635 2.08 -30.29 -22.88
CA GLY A 635 1.19 -30.46 -24.03
C GLY A 635 0.54 -31.85 -24.11
N LEU A 636 1.29 -32.92 -23.80
CA LEU A 636 0.76 -34.29 -23.75
C LEU A 636 -0.23 -34.49 -22.60
N LEU A 637 0.04 -33.93 -21.42
CA LEU A 637 -0.88 -34.00 -20.27
C LEU A 637 -2.18 -33.24 -20.55
N LEU A 638 -2.08 -32.03 -21.13
CA LEU A 638 -3.24 -31.23 -21.48
C LEU A 638 -4.11 -31.91 -22.53
N SER A 639 -3.52 -32.51 -23.58
CA SER A 639 -4.28 -33.21 -24.61
C SER A 639 -4.97 -34.47 -24.06
N GLY A 640 -4.29 -35.25 -23.22
CA GLY A 640 -4.88 -36.40 -22.53
C GLY A 640 -6.06 -36.01 -21.64
N LEU A 641 -5.94 -34.91 -20.89
CA LEU A 641 -7.01 -34.39 -20.05
C LEU A 641 -8.22 -33.92 -20.87
N LEU A 642 -8.00 -33.23 -21.99
CA LEU A 642 -9.07 -32.76 -22.88
C LEU A 642 -9.86 -33.92 -23.49
N ILE A 643 -9.18 -34.98 -23.92
CA ILE A 643 -9.83 -36.19 -24.47
C ILE A 643 -10.65 -36.89 -23.39
N LEU A 644 -10.11 -37.05 -22.18
CA LEU A 644 -10.82 -37.65 -21.05
C LEU A 644 -12.10 -36.86 -20.71
N LEU A 645 -11.99 -35.54 -20.58
CA LEU A 645 -13.13 -34.66 -20.28
C LEU A 645 -14.17 -34.67 -21.41
N ALA A 646 -13.74 -34.72 -22.67
CA ALA A 646 -14.65 -34.81 -23.81
C ALA A 646 -15.44 -36.14 -23.83
N LEU A 647 -14.78 -37.25 -23.49
CA LEU A 647 -15.46 -38.54 -23.33
C LEU A 647 -16.48 -38.50 -22.19
N VAL A 648 -16.13 -37.89 -21.05
CA VAL A 648 -17.07 -37.70 -19.92
C VAL A 648 -18.26 -36.84 -20.34
N LEU A 649 -18.06 -35.73 -21.05
CA LEU A 649 -19.13 -34.89 -21.57
C LEU A 649 -20.01 -35.63 -22.59
N SER A 650 -19.41 -36.48 -23.43
CA SER A 650 -20.16 -37.31 -24.39
C SER A 650 -21.03 -38.35 -23.68
N VAL A 651 -20.50 -39.03 -22.67
CA VAL A 651 -21.26 -39.98 -21.84
C VAL A 651 -22.36 -39.26 -21.06
N ALA A 652 -22.07 -38.07 -20.50
CA ALA A 652 -23.05 -37.25 -19.83
C ALA A 652 -24.18 -36.84 -20.79
N ARG A 653 -23.85 -36.41 -22.02
CA ARG A 653 -24.86 -36.09 -23.03
C ARG A 653 -25.74 -37.30 -23.36
N MET A 654 -25.16 -38.49 -23.58
CA MET A 654 -25.95 -39.70 -23.85
C MET A 654 -26.89 -40.02 -22.68
N LYS A 655 -26.43 -39.85 -21.44
CA LYS A 655 -27.22 -40.14 -20.23
C LYS A 655 -28.32 -39.12 -19.95
N PHE A 656 -28.05 -37.82 -20.16
CA PHE A 656 -29.00 -36.74 -19.87
C PHE A 656 -29.93 -36.42 -21.04
N ALA A 657 -29.50 -36.60 -22.30
CA ALA A 657 -30.30 -36.28 -23.49
C ALA A 657 -30.91 -37.51 -24.18
N GLY A 658 -30.44 -38.73 -23.90
CA GLY A 658 -30.84 -39.96 -24.59
C GLY A 658 -31.84 -40.88 -23.86
N THR A 659 -32.52 -40.40 -22.82
CA THR A 659 -33.54 -41.19 -22.10
C THR A 659 -34.92 -41.05 -22.75
N ASP A 660 -35.02 -41.49 -24.02
CA ASP A 660 -36.24 -42.01 -24.66
C ASP A 660 -35.87 -42.48 -26.08
N GLU A 661 -35.35 -43.71 -26.19
CA GLU A 661 -35.50 -44.65 -27.32
C GLU A 661 -34.44 -45.78 -27.18
N LEU A 662 -34.84 -46.92 -26.61
CA LEU A 662 -34.07 -48.16 -26.71
C LEU A 662 -34.46 -48.90 -28.01
N PRO A 663 -33.52 -49.33 -28.86
CA PRO A 663 -33.80 -50.30 -29.93
C PRO A 663 -33.63 -51.74 -29.42
N GLY A 664 -34.65 -52.58 -29.58
CA GLY A 664 -34.55 -54.05 -29.45
C GLY A 664 -34.42 -54.71 -30.84
N PRO A 665 -33.85 -55.94 -30.97
CA PRO A 665 -33.35 -56.44 -32.25
C PRO A 665 -34.29 -57.40 -33.03
N ALA A 666 -34.24 -57.25 -34.38
CA ALA A 666 -34.58 -58.19 -35.48
C ALA A 666 -36.08 -58.38 -35.89
N PRO A 667 -36.39 -58.94 -37.10
CA PRO A 667 -35.96 -58.58 -38.47
C PRO A 667 -37.12 -58.50 -39.51
N THR A 668 -36.85 -57.85 -40.66
CA THR A 668 -37.50 -57.97 -42.00
C THR A 668 -39.00 -57.69 -42.23
N GLN A 669 -39.22 -57.01 -43.36
CA GLN A 669 -40.44 -56.87 -44.18
C GLN A 669 -41.41 -55.71 -43.90
N GLN A 670 -41.48 -54.86 -44.93
CA GLN A 670 -42.65 -54.17 -45.49
C GLN A 670 -43.48 -53.28 -44.57
N GLY A 671 -43.38 -51.97 -44.86
CA GLY A 671 -44.46 -51.01 -44.71
C GLY A 671 -44.72 -50.56 -43.28
N SER A 672 -44.15 -49.43 -42.90
CA SER A 672 -44.55 -48.68 -41.69
C SER A 672 -44.65 -47.22 -42.12
N GLN A 673 -45.85 -46.77 -42.53
CA GLN A 673 -46.75 -46.03 -41.64
C GLN A 673 -45.98 -44.95 -40.88
N ILE A 674 -46.07 -43.74 -41.43
CA ILE A 674 -45.66 -42.49 -40.80
C ILE A 674 -46.41 -42.39 -39.47
N ASP A 675 -45.72 -42.69 -38.38
CA ASP A 675 -46.21 -42.49 -37.02
C ASP A 675 -46.28 -40.98 -36.73
N HIS A 676 -47.43 -40.40 -37.00
CA HIS A 676 -47.85 -39.12 -36.41
C HIS A 676 -48.20 -39.32 -34.94
N SER A 677 -47.22 -39.58 -34.07
CA SER A 677 -47.42 -39.42 -32.62
C SER A 677 -46.10 -39.43 -31.85
N PHE A 678 -45.32 -38.35 -31.96
CA PHE A 678 -44.53 -37.95 -30.79
C PHE A 678 -45.46 -37.19 -29.83
N PRO A 679 -45.56 -37.58 -28.54
CA PRO A 679 -46.31 -36.82 -27.57
C PRO A 679 -45.53 -35.54 -27.30
N PHE A 680 -45.94 -34.46 -27.96
CA PHE A 680 -45.50 -33.13 -27.56
C PHE A 680 -46.07 -32.91 -26.17
N LEU A 681 -45.22 -32.66 -25.16
CA LEU A 681 -45.68 -32.10 -23.88
C LEU A 681 -46.11 -30.65 -24.16
N GLU A 682 -47.25 -30.52 -24.81
CA GLU A 682 -48.02 -29.30 -24.94
C GLU A 682 -48.42 -28.89 -23.52
N SER A 683 -48.14 -27.63 -23.19
CA SER A 683 -48.71 -27.03 -22.00
C SER A 683 -50.23 -27.22 -22.05
N LEU A 684 -50.90 -27.36 -20.90
CA LEU A 684 -52.36 -27.49 -20.79
C LEU A 684 -53.15 -26.43 -21.61
N ASN A 685 -52.49 -25.33 -21.99
CA ASN A 685 -52.99 -24.23 -22.79
C ASN A 685 -53.11 -24.56 -24.30
N GLU A 686 -52.27 -25.46 -24.84
CA GLU A 686 -52.34 -25.96 -26.23
C GLU A 686 -53.34 -27.13 -26.35
N VAL A 687 -53.46 -27.97 -25.31
CA VAL A 687 -54.51 -29.00 -25.23
C VAL A 687 -55.92 -28.39 -25.12
N LEU A 688 -56.03 -27.15 -24.66
CA LEU A 688 -57.28 -26.38 -24.74
C LEU A 688 -57.56 -25.86 -26.17
N GLU A 689 -56.54 -25.73 -27.03
CA GLU A 689 -56.71 -25.39 -28.46
C GLU A 689 -57.03 -26.61 -29.34
N THR A 690 -56.72 -27.85 -28.92
CA THR A 690 -57.04 -29.07 -29.71
C THR A 690 -58.51 -29.47 -29.68
N ASN A 691 -59.33 -28.90 -28.78
CA ASN A 691 -60.76 -29.16 -28.69
C ASN A 691 -61.63 -28.38 -29.71
N ARG A 692 -61.05 -27.78 -30.75
CA ARG A 692 -61.79 -26.98 -31.74
C ARG A 692 -61.53 -27.36 -33.20
N ALA A 693 -61.67 -28.64 -33.52
CA ALA A 693 -61.85 -29.09 -34.91
C ALA A 693 -63.11 -28.48 -35.58
N GLU A 694 -64.03 -27.89 -34.80
CA GLU A 694 -65.21 -27.17 -35.30
C GLU A 694 -64.93 -25.75 -35.81
N GLU A 695 -63.77 -25.12 -35.50
CA GLU A 695 -63.46 -23.73 -35.88
C GLU A 695 -63.05 -23.55 -37.36
N SER A 696 -62.50 -24.58 -38.01
CA SER A 696 -61.99 -24.47 -39.39
C SER A 696 -63.10 -24.27 -40.43
N HIS A 697 -64.31 -24.75 -40.14
CA HIS A 697 -65.48 -24.61 -41.01
C HIS A 697 -66.07 -23.19 -41.02
N GLY A 698 -65.67 -22.30 -40.10
CA GLY A 698 -66.15 -20.92 -40.01
C GLY A 698 -65.20 -19.85 -40.58
N HIS A 699 -63.99 -20.22 -41.01
CA HIS A 699 -62.96 -19.25 -41.45
C HIS A 699 -63.32 -18.56 -42.77
N VAL A 700 -63.22 -17.23 -42.84
CA VAL A 700 -63.57 -16.42 -44.03
C VAL A 700 -62.33 -15.94 -44.76
N HIS A 701 -61.47 -15.17 -44.11
CA HIS A 701 -60.30 -14.57 -44.75
C HIS A 701 -59.17 -14.31 -43.74
N ARG A 702 -57.94 -14.39 -44.23
CA ARG A 702 -56.71 -14.13 -43.49
C ARG A 702 -56.09 -12.83 -43.97
N MET A 703 -55.98 -11.85 -43.08
CA MET A 703 -55.37 -10.56 -43.37
C MET A 703 -53.95 -10.51 -42.79
N TYR A 704 -52.94 -10.24 -43.63
CA TYR A 704 -51.54 -10.18 -43.19
C TYR A 704 -51.16 -8.77 -42.71
N PHE A 705 -50.34 -8.70 -41.66
CA PHE A 705 -49.72 -7.44 -41.24
C PHE A 705 -48.64 -7.00 -42.24
N MET A 706 -48.60 -5.70 -42.52
CA MET A 706 -47.57 -5.06 -43.32
C MET A 706 -46.35 -4.72 -42.46
N GLY A 707 -45.16 -4.79 -43.05
CA GLY A 707 -43.87 -4.48 -42.40
C GLY A 707 -43.14 -5.70 -41.79
N PRO A 708 -41.80 -5.67 -41.67
CA PRO A 708 -40.96 -6.78 -41.19
C PRO A 708 -40.86 -6.91 -39.65
N ASN A 709 -41.72 -6.23 -38.90
CA ASN A 709 -41.69 -6.18 -37.43
C ASN A 709 -40.35 -5.72 -36.84
N THR A 710 -39.76 -4.68 -37.42
CA THR A 710 -38.49 -4.09 -36.92
C THR A 710 -38.79 -2.83 -36.10
N PHE A 711 -37.84 -2.37 -35.29
CA PHE A 711 -38.03 -1.13 -34.52
C PHE A 711 -38.28 0.10 -35.42
N SER A 712 -37.75 0.08 -36.65
CA SER A 712 -37.97 1.12 -37.67
C SER A 712 -39.31 0.97 -38.41
N GLU A 713 -39.77 -0.26 -38.63
CA GLU A 713 -41.03 -0.56 -39.32
C GLU A 713 -41.80 -1.65 -38.55
N PRO A 714 -42.67 -1.26 -37.60
CA PRO A 714 -43.53 -2.19 -36.86
C PRO A 714 -44.64 -2.77 -37.74
N TRP A 715 -45.30 -3.81 -37.24
CA TRP A 715 -46.50 -4.34 -37.86
C TRP A 715 -47.62 -3.31 -37.91
N HIS A 716 -48.32 -3.24 -39.03
CA HIS A 716 -49.52 -2.42 -39.20
C HIS A 716 -50.49 -3.05 -40.21
N LEU A 717 -51.78 -2.74 -40.08
CA LEU A 717 -52.85 -3.11 -40.99
C LEU A 717 -53.28 -1.89 -41.83
N PRO A 718 -53.69 -2.08 -43.10
CA PRO A 718 -54.24 -1.02 -43.93
C PRO A 718 -55.66 -0.61 -43.50
N HIS A 719 -56.00 0.68 -43.66
CA HIS A 719 -57.30 1.27 -43.33
C HIS A 719 -58.43 0.96 -44.33
N THR A 720 -58.28 -0.07 -45.16
CA THR A 720 -59.30 -0.48 -46.13
C THR A 720 -59.58 -1.97 -45.95
N PRO A 721 -60.83 -2.37 -45.63
CA PRO A 721 -61.17 -3.78 -45.51
C PRO A 721 -61.01 -4.47 -46.87
N ALA A 722 -60.49 -5.71 -46.86
CA ALA A 722 -60.36 -6.50 -48.07
C ALA A 722 -61.74 -6.84 -48.65
N GLU A 723 -61.86 -6.94 -49.98
CA GLU A 723 -63.13 -7.20 -50.70
C GLU A 723 -63.90 -8.38 -50.08
N GLN A 724 -63.20 -9.42 -49.59
CA GLN A 724 -63.78 -10.63 -49.01
C GLN A 724 -64.38 -10.45 -47.60
N ILE A 725 -64.06 -9.36 -46.89
CA ILE A 725 -64.51 -9.10 -45.51
C ILE A 725 -65.51 -7.93 -45.45
N THR A 726 -65.59 -7.10 -46.50
CA THR A 726 -66.49 -5.93 -46.58
C THR A 726 -67.95 -6.24 -46.19
N GLU A 727 -68.44 -7.45 -46.49
CA GLU A 727 -69.81 -7.86 -46.19
C GLU A 727 -70.07 -8.24 -44.73
N ILE A 728 -69.02 -8.59 -43.97
CA ILE A 728 -69.08 -9.08 -42.58
C ILE A 728 -68.78 -7.96 -41.58
N VAL A 729 -68.15 -6.88 -42.04
CA VAL A 729 -67.59 -5.84 -41.18
C VAL A 729 -68.27 -4.48 -41.42
N TYR A 730 -68.36 -3.66 -40.37
CA TYR A 730 -68.69 -2.24 -40.49
C TYR A 730 -67.42 -1.43 -40.77
N GLU A 731 -67.36 -0.77 -41.93
CA GLU A 731 -66.15 -0.07 -42.41
C GLU A 731 -65.63 0.98 -41.40
N ASP A 732 -66.50 1.82 -40.83
CA ASP A 732 -66.11 2.84 -39.86
C ASP A 732 -65.59 2.26 -38.52
N ALA A 733 -66.16 1.14 -38.07
CA ALA A 733 -65.71 0.46 -36.85
C ALA A 733 -64.41 -0.33 -37.10
N PHE A 734 -64.21 -0.85 -38.31
CA PHE A 734 -62.98 -1.48 -38.73
C PHE A 734 -61.80 -0.50 -38.75
N ASN A 735 -62.00 0.71 -39.26
CA ASN A 735 -60.94 1.71 -39.33
C ASN A 735 -60.45 2.11 -37.93
N ARG A 736 -61.37 2.27 -36.96
CA ARG A 736 -61.02 2.52 -35.55
C ARG A 736 -60.27 1.35 -34.91
N PHE A 737 -60.70 0.13 -35.20
CA PHE A 737 -59.99 -1.08 -34.77
C PHE A 737 -58.57 -1.15 -35.34
N VAL A 738 -58.38 -0.76 -36.61
CA VAL A 738 -57.06 -0.70 -37.25
C VAL A 738 -56.17 0.37 -36.59
N ASP A 739 -56.70 1.54 -36.22
CA ASP A 739 -55.95 2.57 -35.49
C ASP A 739 -55.43 2.04 -34.13
N GLU A 740 -56.28 1.35 -33.38
CA GLU A 740 -55.92 0.77 -32.08
C GLU A 740 -54.89 -0.35 -32.23
N ILE A 741 -55.03 -1.23 -33.22
CA ILE A 741 -54.04 -2.27 -33.51
C ILE A 741 -52.69 -1.67 -33.94
N ASN A 742 -52.70 -0.68 -34.84
CA ASN A 742 -51.47 -0.07 -35.35
C ASN A 742 -50.71 0.68 -34.24
N THR A 743 -51.43 1.34 -33.33
CA THR A 743 -50.83 2.00 -32.15
C THR A 743 -50.28 0.99 -31.13
N LEU A 744 -50.97 -0.12 -30.90
CA LEU A 744 -50.48 -1.20 -30.03
C LEU A 744 -49.22 -1.89 -30.59
N ALA A 745 -49.18 -2.08 -31.91
CA ALA A 745 -48.06 -2.69 -32.62
C ALA A 745 -46.82 -1.78 -32.71
N ALA A 746 -46.98 -0.46 -32.61
CA ALA A 746 -45.88 0.50 -32.68
C ALA A 746 -44.86 0.37 -31.52
N TYR A 747 -43.56 0.52 -31.83
CA TYR A 747 -42.48 0.49 -30.84
C TYR A 747 -42.19 1.88 -30.26
N GLN A 748 -41.81 1.93 -28.98
CA GLN A 748 -41.33 3.17 -28.36
C GLN A 748 -39.87 3.43 -28.74
N TRP A 749 -39.48 4.71 -28.83
CA TRP A 749 -38.15 5.12 -29.32
C TRP A 749 -36.98 4.52 -28.51
N TRP A 750 -37.11 4.44 -27.18
CA TRP A 750 -36.06 3.91 -26.30
C TRP A 750 -35.79 2.42 -26.53
N GLU A 751 -36.79 1.65 -26.99
CA GLU A 751 -36.64 0.22 -27.28
C GLU A 751 -35.66 0.00 -28.44
N GLY A 752 -35.72 0.89 -29.45
CA GLY A 752 -34.80 0.92 -30.57
C GLY A 752 -33.40 1.41 -30.16
N SER A 753 -33.31 2.41 -29.28
CA SER A 753 -32.01 2.90 -28.77
C SER A 753 -31.22 1.82 -28.03
N ILE A 754 -31.87 1.04 -27.16
CA ILE A 754 -31.25 -0.09 -26.44
C ILE A 754 -30.75 -1.14 -27.44
N TYR A 755 -31.56 -1.46 -28.45
CA TYR A 755 -31.16 -2.38 -29.52
C TYR A 755 -29.93 -1.88 -30.27
N SER A 756 -29.88 -0.61 -30.67
CA SER A 756 -28.72 -0.03 -31.36
C SER A 756 -27.44 -0.09 -30.53
N ILE A 757 -27.52 0.18 -29.21
CA ILE A 757 -26.37 0.08 -28.30
C ILE A 757 -25.91 -1.37 -28.17
N LEU A 758 -26.84 -2.30 -27.95
CA LEU A 758 -26.53 -3.73 -27.84
C LEU A 758 -26.00 -4.31 -29.16
N CYS A 759 -26.45 -3.84 -30.32
CA CYS A 759 -25.94 -4.31 -31.62
C CYS A 759 -24.44 -4.07 -31.76
N ILE A 760 -23.91 -2.99 -31.17
CA ILE A 760 -22.49 -2.64 -31.21
C ILE A 760 -21.70 -3.41 -30.13
N LEU A 761 -22.23 -3.49 -28.90
CA LEU A 761 -21.51 -4.07 -27.75
C LEU A 761 -21.63 -5.59 -27.65
N ALA A 762 -22.79 -6.16 -27.99
CA ALA A 762 -23.10 -7.58 -27.85
C ALA A 762 -24.26 -7.97 -28.77
N TYR A 763 -23.99 -8.18 -30.06
CA TYR A 763 -24.99 -8.52 -31.08
C TYR A 763 -25.94 -9.69 -30.70
N PRO A 764 -25.49 -10.79 -30.05
CA PRO A 764 -26.39 -11.86 -29.62
C PRO A 764 -27.43 -11.42 -28.59
N LEU A 765 -27.07 -10.50 -27.70
CA LEU A 765 -27.99 -9.91 -26.73
C LEU A 765 -28.94 -8.91 -27.39
N ALA A 766 -28.49 -8.22 -28.44
CA ALA A 766 -29.37 -7.35 -29.24
C ALA A 766 -30.48 -8.15 -29.93
N TRP A 767 -30.13 -9.31 -30.52
CA TRP A 767 -31.10 -10.21 -31.14
C TRP A 767 -32.11 -10.77 -30.14
N SER A 768 -31.64 -11.24 -28.97
CA SER A 768 -32.54 -11.75 -27.93
C SER A 768 -33.45 -10.66 -27.36
N TRP A 769 -32.95 -9.43 -27.19
CA TRP A 769 -33.74 -8.27 -26.81
C TRP A 769 -34.85 -7.98 -27.82
N GLN A 770 -34.52 -7.93 -29.11
CA GLN A 770 -35.50 -7.70 -30.18
C GLN A 770 -36.59 -8.78 -30.19
N GLN A 771 -36.21 -10.06 -30.09
CA GLN A 771 -37.16 -11.18 -30.05
C GLN A 771 -38.06 -11.14 -28.80
N TRP A 772 -37.52 -10.77 -27.65
CA TRP A 772 -38.32 -10.60 -26.42
C TRP A 772 -39.36 -9.48 -26.56
N ARG A 773 -38.97 -8.33 -27.12
CA ARG A 773 -39.91 -7.22 -27.39
C ARG A 773 -41.02 -7.62 -28.36
N ARG A 774 -40.68 -8.34 -29.44
CA ARG A 774 -41.66 -8.89 -30.40
C ARG A 774 -42.68 -9.81 -29.74
N ARG A 775 -42.23 -10.75 -28.89
CA ARG A 775 -43.13 -11.65 -28.15
C ARG A 775 -44.10 -10.88 -27.26
N LYS A 776 -43.60 -9.89 -26.53
CA LYS A 776 -44.43 -9.06 -25.65
C LYS A 776 -45.49 -8.26 -26.44
N LYS A 777 -45.15 -7.77 -27.63
CA LYS A 777 -46.10 -7.07 -28.51
C LYS A 777 -47.17 -8.00 -29.08
N LEU A 778 -46.79 -9.19 -29.54
CA LEU A 778 -47.76 -10.19 -29.99
C LEU A 778 -48.71 -10.63 -28.86
N GLN A 779 -48.20 -10.82 -27.65
CA GLN A 779 -49.03 -11.15 -26.48
C GLN A 779 -50.08 -10.06 -26.22
N ARG A 780 -49.67 -8.78 -26.21
CA ARG A 780 -50.61 -7.66 -26.07
C ARG A 780 -51.64 -7.59 -27.19
N LEU A 781 -51.25 -7.81 -28.44
CA LEU A 781 -52.20 -7.84 -29.56
C LEU A 781 -53.21 -8.99 -29.42
N ARG A 782 -52.77 -10.16 -28.94
CA ARG A 782 -53.66 -11.30 -28.67
C ARG A 782 -54.62 -11.02 -27.51
N GLU A 783 -54.13 -10.47 -26.42
CA GLU A 783 -54.95 -10.08 -25.25
C GLU A 783 -55.98 -9.00 -25.64
N PHE A 784 -55.56 -8.01 -26.42
CA PHE A 784 -56.44 -6.97 -26.92
C PHE A 784 -57.61 -7.55 -27.74
N VAL A 785 -57.31 -8.38 -28.74
CA VAL A 785 -58.34 -8.98 -29.61
C VAL A 785 -59.20 -10.01 -28.86
N ARG A 786 -58.64 -10.75 -27.90
CA ARG A 786 -59.38 -11.80 -27.18
C ARG A 786 -60.29 -11.26 -26.07
N SER A 787 -59.89 -10.20 -25.37
CA SER A 787 -60.55 -9.79 -24.12
C SER A 787 -60.81 -8.30 -23.95
N GLU A 788 -60.09 -7.39 -24.62
CA GLU A 788 -60.26 -5.94 -24.41
C GLU A 788 -61.14 -5.28 -25.47
N TYR A 789 -61.16 -5.80 -26.69
CA TYR A 789 -61.94 -5.25 -27.80
C TYR A 789 -63.31 -5.93 -27.90
N ASP A 790 -64.39 -5.14 -27.98
CA ASP A 790 -65.79 -5.62 -28.02
C ASP A 790 -66.23 -6.24 -29.36
N HIS A 791 -65.29 -6.52 -30.28
CA HIS A 791 -65.53 -7.05 -31.63
C HIS A 791 -66.55 -6.22 -32.44
N SER A 792 -66.70 -4.92 -32.09
CA SER A 792 -67.74 -4.03 -32.63
C SER A 792 -67.71 -3.85 -34.15
N CYS A 793 -66.59 -4.17 -34.78
CA CYS A 793 -66.42 -4.17 -36.23
C CYS A 793 -67.18 -5.31 -36.92
N LEU A 794 -67.49 -6.42 -36.25
CA LEU A 794 -68.25 -7.54 -36.83
C LEU A 794 -69.76 -7.25 -36.84
N ARG A 795 -70.45 -7.61 -37.92
CA ARG A 795 -71.91 -7.45 -38.04
C ARG A 795 -72.68 -8.47 -37.18
N SER A 796 -72.17 -9.69 -37.07
CA SER A 796 -72.72 -10.78 -36.26
C SER A 796 -72.94 -10.35 -34.81
N CYS A 797 -74.14 -10.61 -34.28
CA CYS A 797 -74.43 -10.36 -32.87
C CYS A 797 -73.82 -11.46 -31.99
N ARG A 798 -73.78 -12.70 -32.50
CA ARG A 798 -73.22 -13.84 -31.78
C ARG A 798 -71.71 -13.75 -31.61
N SER A 799 -70.99 -13.36 -32.65
CA SER A 799 -69.54 -13.14 -32.59
C SER A 799 -69.14 -12.07 -31.58
N ARG A 800 -69.92 -10.97 -31.53
CA ARG A 800 -69.72 -9.89 -30.55
C ARG A 800 -69.98 -10.33 -29.11
N ALA A 801 -71.03 -11.12 -28.87
CA ALA A 801 -71.39 -11.56 -27.52
C ALA A 801 -70.44 -12.63 -26.95
N LEU A 802 -69.90 -13.50 -27.80
CA LEU A 802 -69.02 -14.59 -27.38
C LEU A 802 -67.53 -14.23 -27.47
N TYR A 803 -67.18 -13.04 -27.99
CA TYR A 803 -65.80 -12.67 -28.36
C TYR A 803 -65.17 -13.73 -29.30
N GLU A 804 -65.97 -14.25 -30.23
CA GLU A 804 -65.61 -15.30 -31.18
C GLU A 804 -65.78 -14.78 -32.61
N GLY A 805 -64.68 -14.51 -33.32
CA GLY A 805 -64.75 -13.98 -34.69
C GLY A 805 -63.44 -13.42 -35.25
N LEU A 806 -62.49 -13.07 -34.38
CA LEU A 806 -61.17 -12.58 -34.73
C LEU A 806 -60.09 -13.37 -33.99
N LYS A 807 -59.03 -13.81 -34.68
CA LYS A 807 -57.85 -14.45 -34.06
C LYS A 807 -56.56 -13.84 -34.60
N VAL A 808 -55.67 -13.41 -33.70
CA VAL A 808 -54.33 -12.90 -34.07
C VAL A 808 -53.28 -13.98 -33.87
N THR A 809 -52.59 -14.30 -34.95
CA THR A 809 -51.55 -15.34 -35.01
C THR A 809 -50.32 -14.79 -35.70
N ALA A 810 -49.18 -15.42 -35.44
CA ALA A 810 -47.91 -15.00 -36.03
C ALA A 810 -47.01 -16.21 -36.19
N THR A 811 -46.07 -16.11 -37.11
CA THR A 811 -45.06 -17.13 -37.38
C THR A 811 -44.09 -17.26 -36.20
N PRO A 812 -43.45 -18.43 -36.00
CA PRO A 812 -42.59 -18.70 -34.83
C PRO A 812 -41.37 -17.78 -34.72
N ASP A 813 -40.91 -17.22 -35.83
CA ASP A 813 -39.84 -16.24 -35.96
C ASP A 813 -40.28 -14.78 -35.69
N LEU A 814 -41.60 -14.58 -35.54
CA LEU A 814 -42.26 -13.30 -35.21
C LEU A 814 -42.02 -12.18 -36.22
N MET A 815 -41.70 -12.52 -37.47
CA MET A 815 -41.54 -11.55 -38.55
C MET A 815 -42.85 -11.30 -39.30
N LEU A 816 -43.71 -12.32 -39.41
CA LEU A 816 -45.01 -12.22 -40.08
C LEU A 816 -46.14 -12.48 -39.07
N GLY A 817 -47.06 -11.54 -38.99
CA GLY A 817 -48.32 -11.67 -38.25
C GLY A 817 -49.51 -11.70 -39.21
N TYR A 818 -50.63 -12.28 -38.79
CA TYR A 818 -51.90 -12.22 -39.50
C TYR A 818 -53.09 -12.27 -38.54
N LEU A 819 -54.22 -11.73 -39.03
CA LEU A 819 -55.51 -11.67 -38.37
C LEU A 819 -56.50 -12.53 -39.18
N ASP A 820 -57.02 -13.59 -38.56
CA ASP A 820 -58.00 -14.50 -39.16
C ASP A 820 -59.42 -14.11 -38.73
N PHE A 821 -60.34 -14.09 -39.69
CA PHE A 821 -61.76 -13.77 -39.50
C PHE A 821 -62.63 -15.04 -39.57
N PHE A 822 -63.54 -15.20 -38.61
CA PHE A 822 -64.44 -16.34 -38.47
C PHE A 822 -65.92 -15.91 -38.41
N LEU A 823 -66.82 -16.74 -38.94
CA LEU A 823 -68.27 -16.51 -38.89
C LEU A 823 -68.87 -16.96 -37.55
N GLY A 824 -69.69 -16.09 -36.94
CA GLY A 824 -70.39 -16.35 -35.67
C GLY A 824 -71.55 -17.33 -35.72
N GLY A 825 -71.89 -17.88 -36.89
CA GLY A 825 -72.94 -18.88 -37.07
C GLY A 825 -74.33 -18.33 -37.37
N ASP A 826 -74.66 -17.11 -36.91
CA ASP A 826 -75.86 -16.33 -37.27
C ASP A 826 -75.81 -15.75 -38.70
N GLU A 827 -74.62 -15.73 -39.30
CA GLU A 827 -74.35 -15.25 -40.66
C GLU A 827 -74.17 -16.36 -41.71
N LYS A 828 -74.44 -17.64 -41.38
CA LYS A 828 -74.27 -18.78 -42.31
C LYS A 828 -75.23 -18.66 -43.50
N ARG A 829 -74.68 -18.37 -44.70
CA ARG A 829 -75.37 -18.38 -46.00
C ARG A 829 -74.78 -19.49 -46.88
N PRO A 830 -75.50 -20.04 -47.88
CA PRO A 830 -74.92 -21.05 -48.78
C PRO A 830 -73.66 -20.57 -49.52
N ASP A 831 -73.49 -19.26 -49.68
CA ASP A 831 -72.34 -18.61 -50.32
C ASP A 831 -71.19 -18.24 -49.34
N LEU A 832 -71.42 -18.30 -48.01
CA LEU A 832 -70.44 -18.00 -46.96
C LEU A 832 -70.33 -19.15 -45.93
N PRO A 833 -69.13 -19.70 -45.68
CA PRO A 833 -67.83 -19.25 -46.15
C PRO A 833 -67.55 -19.62 -47.62
N PRO A 834 -66.77 -18.81 -48.36
CA PRO A 834 -66.46 -19.09 -49.76
C PRO A 834 -65.68 -20.41 -49.86
N ARG A 835 -66.07 -21.28 -50.82
CA ARG A 835 -65.36 -22.53 -51.12
C ARG A 835 -63.93 -22.22 -51.56
N LEU A 836 -62.98 -23.12 -51.33
CA LEU A 836 -61.55 -22.89 -51.66
C LEU A 836 -61.35 -22.36 -53.10
N ARG A 837 -62.08 -22.91 -54.09
CA ARG A 837 -61.97 -22.48 -55.49
C ARG A 837 -62.40 -21.03 -55.74
N GLN A 838 -63.32 -20.49 -54.95
CA GLN A 838 -63.75 -19.09 -55.02
C GLN A 838 -62.78 -18.13 -54.32
N ARG A 839 -61.83 -18.65 -53.53
CA ARG A 839 -60.77 -17.87 -52.86
C ARG A 839 -59.52 -17.70 -53.72
N PHE A 840 -59.43 -18.37 -54.86
CA PHE A 840 -58.29 -18.22 -55.76
C PHE A 840 -58.42 -16.95 -56.62
N PRO A 841 -57.32 -16.20 -56.85
CA PRO A 841 -55.95 -16.46 -56.39
C PRO A 841 -55.75 -16.17 -54.88
N MET A 842 -55.07 -17.07 -54.18
CA MET A 842 -54.76 -16.94 -52.74
C MET A 842 -53.27 -16.67 -52.54
N SER A 843 -52.91 -15.63 -51.79
CA SER A 843 -51.52 -15.28 -51.44
C SER A 843 -51.10 -15.93 -50.12
N LEU A 844 -50.00 -16.68 -50.12
CA LEU A 844 -49.38 -17.28 -48.94
C LEU A 844 -48.01 -16.66 -48.71
N ILE A 845 -47.86 -15.85 -47.66
CA ILE A 845 -46.63 -15.09 -47.42
C ILE A 845 -45.63 -15.93 -46.60
N PHE A 846 -44.34 -15.85 -46.95
CA PHE A 846 -43.27 -16.47 -46.16
C PHE A 846 -42.99 -15.65 -44.90
N GLY A 847 -42.83 -16.36 -43.77
CA GLY A 847 -42.15 -15.83 -42.59
C GLY A 847 -40.64 -15.78 -42.83
N GLY A 848 -39.93 -15.02 -42.01
CA GLY A 848 -38.49 -14.83 -42.08
C GLY A 848 -38.04 -13.79 -43.10
N ASP A 849 -36.77 -13.42 -43.00
CA ASP A 849 -36.11 -12.44 -43.87
C ASP A 849 -34.91 -13.03 -44.62
N GLY A 850 -34.67 -14.34 -44.47
CA GLY A 850 -33.52 -15.05 -45.06
C GLY A 850 -32.21 -14.84 -44.31
N SER A 851 -32.25 -14.30 -43.09
CA SER A 851 -31.08 -14.22 -42.21
C SER A 851 -30.74 -15.59 -41.60
N TYR A 852 -29.54 -15.71 -41.04
CA TYR A 852 -29.12 -16.95 -40.36
C TYR A 852 -30.03 -17.30 -39.16
N MET A 853 -30.55 -16.30 -38.45
CA MET A 853 -31.45 -16.51 -37.31
C MET A 853 -32.91 -16.77 -37.72
N ALA A 854 -33.38 -16.17 -38.82
CA ALA A 854 -34.75 -16.28 -39.32
C ALA A 854 -34.77 -16.64 -40.82
N PRO A 855 -34.55 -17.92 -41.17
CA PRO A 855 -34.67 -18.39 -42.55
C PRO A 855 -36.09 -18.18 -43.08
N PHE A 856 -36.24 -18.10 -44.41
CA PHE A 856 -37.56 -18.09 -45.01
C PHE A 856 -38.29 -19.41 -44.72
N SER A 857 -39.56 -19.31 -44.33
CA SER A 857 -40.42 -20.47 -44.12
C SER A 857 -41.88 -20.16 -44.40
N LEU A 858 -42.58 -21.12 -44.98
CA LEU A 858 -44.03 -21.13 -45.09
C LEU A 858 -44.61 -21.81 -43.84
N HIS A 859 -45.34 -21.03 -43.04
CA HIS A 859 -46.03 -21.55 -41.87
C HIS A 859 -47.40 -22.11 -42.26
N SER A 860 -47.66 -23.37 -41.92
CA SER A 860 -48.92 -24.06 -42.21
C SER A 860 -49.67 -24.35 -40.92
N ASP A 861 -50.62 -23.49 -40.58
CA ASP A 861 -51.52 -23.67 -39.43
C ASP A 861 -52.60 -24.72 -39.70
N SER A 862 -53.28 -25.16 -38.63
CA SER A 862 -54.50 -25.99 -38.72
C SER A 862 -55.58 -25.42 -39.65
N VAL A 863 -55.71 -24.09 -39.72
CA VAL A 863 -56.65 -23.42 -40.63
C VAL A 863 -56.21 -23.59 -42.09
N LEU A 864 -54.94 -23.36 -42.40
CA LEU A 864 -54.44 -23.47 -43.77
C LEU A 864 -54.42 -24.93 -44.25
N THR A 865 -54.04 -25.88 -43.39
CA THR A 865 -54.09 -27.31 -43.71
C THR A 865 -55.52 -27.78 -43.93
N SER A 866 -56.47 -27.35 -43.11
CA SER A 866 -57.90 -27.66 -43.26
C SER A 866 -58.55 -26.98 -44.48
N LEU A 867 -58.01 -25.85 -44.95
CA LEU A 867 -58.46 -25.22 -46.20
C LEU A 867 -57.90 -25.96 -47.41
N MET A 868 -56.60 -26.28 -47.39
CA MET A 868 -55.94 -26.97 -48.49
C MET A 868 -56.40 -28.43 -48.62
N SER A 869 -56.86 -29.06 -47.52
CA SER A 869 -57.46 -30.39 -47.54
C SER A 869 -58.71 -30.50 -48.43
N GLN A 870 -59.35 -29.37 -48.76
CA GLN A 870 -60.47 -29.31 -49.70
C GLN A 870 -60.05 -29.51 -51.16
N ALA A 871 -58.77 -29.34 -51.49
CA ALA A 871 -58.23 -29.55 -52.84
C ALA A 871 -57.15 -30.64 -52.94
N VAL A 872 -56.37 -30.87 -51.88
CA VAL A 872 -55.22 -31.80 -51.90
C VAL A 872 -55.21 -32.62 -50.61
N GLN A 873 -54.81 -33.89 -50.65
CA GLN A 873 -54.74 -34.71 -49.43
C GLN A 873 -53.80 -34.08 -48.37
N PRO A 874 -54.15 -34.10 -47.06
CA PRO A 874 -53.38 -33.42 -46.02
C PRO A 874 -51.89 -33.78 -45.98
N TRP A 875 -51.54 -35.07 -46.18
CA TRP A 875 -50.15 -35.52 -46.17
C TRP A 875 -49.32 -34.95 -47.33
N ILE A 876 -49.91 -34.80 -48.53
CA ILE A 876 -49.26 -34.19 -49.70
C ILE A 876 -48.96 -32.71 -49.40
N TRP A 877 -49.90 -32.00 -48.79
CA TRP A 877 -49.70 -30.60 -48.38
C TRP A 877 -48.61 -30.47 -47.30
N HIS A 878 -48.63 -31.32 -46.27
CA HIS A 878 -47.60 -31.32 -45.23
C HIS A 878 -46.20 -31.65 -45.79
N ARG A 879 -46.10 -32.63 -46.68
CA ARG A 879 -44.85 -33.01 -47.35
C ARG A 879 -44.33 -31.89 -48.25
N LEU A 880 -45.22 -31.23 -49.00
CA LEU A 880 -44.88 -30.09 -49.84
C LEU A 880 -44.34 -28.92 -49.02
N VAL A 881 -45.01 -28.58 -47.91
CA VAL A 881 -44.57 -27.52 -46.99
C VAL A 881 -43.21 -27.86 -46.37
N ALA A 882 -42.98 -29.12 -45.98
CA ALA A 882 -41.68 -29.57 -45.47
C ALA A 882 -40.57 -29.49 -46.53
N GLY A 883 -40.85 -29.93 -47.76
CA GLY A 883 -40.00 -29.80 -48.95
C GLY A 883 -39.60 -28.36 -49.25
N LEU A 884 -40.60 -27.50 -49.33
CA LEU A 884 -40.41 -26.08 -49.61
C LEU A 884 -39.60 -25.41 -48.50
N ASN A 885 -39.92 -25.67 -47.22
CA ASN A 885 -39.19 -25.10 -46.08
C ASN A 885 -37.73 -25.56 -46.04
N ALA A 886 -37.43 -26.80 -46.45
CA ALA A 886 -36.06 -27.29 -46.57
C ALA A 886 -35.26 -26.55 -47.67
N GLN A 887 -35.89 -26.19 -48.78
CA GLN A 887 -35.26 -25.38 -49.84
C GLN A 887 -35.15 -23.91 -49.45
N LEU A 888 -36.21 -23.32 -48.86
CA LEU A 888 -36.24 -21.94 -48.40
C LEU A 888 -35.21 -21.67 -47.29
N ARG A 889 -34.89 -22.66 -46.46
CA ARG A 889 -33.83 -22.59 -45.45
C ARG A 889 -32.45 -22.26 -46.03
N LEU A 890 -32.18 -22.65 -47.28
CA LEU A 890 -30.89 -22.42 -47.95
C LEU A 890 -30.80 -21.04 -48.62
N VAL A 891 -31.92 -20.30 -48.67
CA VAL A 891 -31.99 -18.95 -49.24
C VAL A 891 -31.31 -17.95 -48.30
N ARG A 892 -30.42 -17.11 -48.86
CA ARG A 892 -29.59 -16.19 -48.07
C ARG A 892 -29.87 -14.73 -48.42
N ARG A 893 -30.18 -13.94 -47.38
CA ARG A 893 -30.23 -12.47 -47.45
C ARG A 893 -28.87 -11.92 -47.91
N GLY A 894 -28.85 -11.00 -48.88
CA GLY A 894 -27.63 -10.46 -49.51
C GLY A 894 -27.11 -11.27 -50.71
N ASN A 895 -27.69 -12.45 -50.99
CA ASN A 895 -27.49 -13.19 -52.24
C ASN A 895 -28.78 -13.89 -52.70
N LEU A 896 -29.90 -13.16 -52.65
CA LEU A 896 -31.23 -13.72 -52.96
C LEU A 896 -31.33 -14.19 -54.43
N LYS A 897 -30.66 -13.49 -55.34
CA LYS A 897 -30.67 -13.78 -56.79
C LYS A 897 -30.15 -15.17 -57.13
N ALA A 898 -29.07 -15.60 -56.48
CA ALA A 898 -28.47 -16.92 -56.74
C ALA A 898 -29.18 -18.04 -55.96
N THR A 899 -29.73 -17.72 -54.79
CA THR A 899 -30.23 -18.73 -53.84
C THR A 899 -31.72 -19.05 -53.99
N PHE A 900 -32.53 -18.19 -54.65
CA PHE A 900 -33.92 -18.52 -55.01
C PHE A 900 -34.08 -19.34 -56.30
N LEU A 901 -33.09 -19.34 -57.19
CA LEU A 901 -33.14 -20.11 -58.43
C LEU A 901 -33.35 -21.63 -58.19
N PRO A 902 -32.68 -22.28 -57.21
CA PRO A 902 -32.98 -23.67 -56.84
C PRO A 902 -34.41 -23.89 -56.33
N VAL A 903 -35.01 -22.89 -55.68
CA VAL A 903 -36.39 -22.98 -55.17
C VAL A 903 -37.39 -22.94 -56.32
N LEU A 904 -37.20 -22.05 -57.30
CA LEU A 904 -38.02 -21.99 -58.52
C LEU A 904 -37.95 -23.31 -59.29
N ASN A 905 -36.74 -23.82 -59.52
CA ASN A 905 -36.57 -25.11 -60.19
C ASN A 905 -37.23 -26.26 -59.42
N TRP A 906 -37.19 -26.24 -58.08
CA TRP A 906 -37.85 -27.24 -57.25
C TRP A 906 -39.38 -27.14 -57.34
N LEU A 907 -39.95 -25.93 -57.35
CA LEU A 907 -41.39 -25.72 -57.54
C LEU A 907 -41.86 -26.26 -58.89
N GLU A 908 -41.15 -25.96 -59.98
CA GLU A 908 -41.48 -26.43 -61.33
C GLU A 908 -41.35 -27.97 -61.49
N THR A 909 -40.38 -28.60 -60.83
CA THR A 909 -40.08 -30.03 -61.02
C THR A 909 -40.77 -30.96 -60.02
N HIS A 910 -41.00 -30.51 -58.78
CA HIS A 910 -41.54 -31.35 -57.70
C HIS A 910 -42.96 -30.95 -57.29
N ALA A 911 -43.26 -29.65 -57.17
CA ALA A 911 -44.52 -29.16 -56.63
C ALA A 911 -45.64 -29.07 -57.68
N ASP A 912 -45.38 -28.35 -58.79
CA ASP A 912 -46.37 -28.10 -59.85
C ASP A 912 -46.91 -29.38 -60.51
N PRO A 913 -46.08 -30.41 -60.84
CA PRO A 913 -46.58 -31.65 -61.41
C PRO A 913 -47.50 -32.44 -60.46
N ALA A 914 -47.21 -32.42 -59.15
CA ALA A 914 -48.01 -33.14 -58.15
C ALA A 914 -49.32 -32.40 -57.81
N LEU A 915 -49.30 -31.07 -57.80
CA LEU A 915 -50.48 -30.24 -57.55
C LEU A 915 -51.38 -30.09 -58.78
N GLY A 916 -50.80 -30.13 -59.99
CA GLY A 916 -51.51 -30.05 -61.26
C GLY A 916 -52.53 -31.19 -61.46
N VAL A 917 -52.26 -32.38 -60.91
CA VAL A 917 -53.21 -33.52 -60.90
C VAL A 917 -54.53 -33.16 -60.19
N ASN A 918 -54.48 -32.23 -59.22
CA ASN A 918 -55.65 -31.75 -58.46
C ASN A 918 -56.18 -30.40 -58.96
N GLY A 919 -55.69 -29.89 -60.11
CA GLY A 919 -56.14 -28.64 -60.73
C GLY A 919 -55.64 -27.37 -60.04
N VAL A 920 -54.56 -27.45 -59.25
CA VAL A 920 -53.97 -26.33 -58.49
C VAL A 920 -52.53 -26.09 -58.97
N ARG A 921 -52.15 -24.82 -59.13
CA ARG A 921 -50.78 -24.40 -59.47
C ARG A 921 -50.26 -23.35 -58.50
N VAL A 922 -48.94 -23.33 -58.28
CA VAL A 922 -48.31 -22.50 -57.27
C VAL A 922 -47.08 -21.79 -57.84
N ASP A 923 -47.17 -20.46 -57.95
CA ASP A 923 -46.04 -19.65 -58.41
C ASP A 923 -45.44 -18.82 -57.26
N LEU A 924 -44.13 -18.59 -57.32
CA LEU A 924 -43.43 -17.67 -56.41
C LEU A 924 -43.77 -16.23 -56.79
N ALA A 925 -44.10 -15.40 -55.81
CA ALA A 925 -44.43 -14.00 -56.03
C ALA A 925 -43.82 -13.08 -54.97
N TRP A 926 -43.73 -11.80 -55.31
CA TRP A 926 -43.43 -10.74 -54.36
C TRP A 926 -44.64 -9.80 -54.22
N PHE A 927 -44.90 -9.37 -52.99
CA PHE A 927 -46.00 -8.48 -52.62
C PHE A 927 -45.42 -7.16 -52.11
N GLN A 928 -45.91 -6.05 -52.63
CA GLN A 928 -45.46 -4.73 -52.19
C GLN A 928 -46.14 -4.38 -50.87
N ALA A 929 -45.38 -4.41 -49.77
CA ALA A 929 -45.96 -4.29 -48.43
C ALA A 929 -45.89 -2.86 -47.86
N THR A 930 -44.90 -2.04 -48.23
CA THR A 930 -44.77 -0.66 -47.71
C THR A 930 -44.30 0.35 -48.78
N ALA A 931 -44.64 1.63 -48.58
CA ALA A 931 -44.16 2.74 -49.43
C ALA A 931 -42.63 2.96 -49.36
N LEU A 932 -41.98 2.46 -48.30
CA LEU A 932 -40.53 2.55 -48.04
C LEU A 932 -39.70 1.49 -48.80
N GLY A 933 -40.35 0.62 -49.56
CA GLY A 933 -39.70 -0.32 -50.48
C GLY A 933 -39.37 -1.69 -49.88
N TYR A 934 -40.02 -2.11 -48.80
CA TYR A 934 -39.97 -3.49 -48.32
C TYR A 934 -40.90 -4.39 -49.15
N CYS A 935 -40.37 -5.50 -49.64
CA CYS A 935 -41.11 -6.50 -50.40
C CYS A 935 -41.28 -7.76 -49.56
N GLN A 936 -42.53 -8.22 -49.40
CA GLN A 936 -42.83 -9.53 -48.83
C GLN A 936 -42.74 -10.58 -49.94
N LEU A 937 -42.18 -11.74 -49.62
CA LEU A 937 -42.05 -12.87 -50.56
C LEU A 937 -43.03 -13.96 -50.15
N GLY A 938 -43.59 -14.66 -51.12
CA GLY A 938 -44.54 -15.73 -50.85
C GLY A 938 -44.94 -16.49 -52.11
N LEU A 939 -46.00 -17.28 -51.99
CA LEU A 939 -46.59 -18.05 -53.08
C LEU A 939 -47.96 -17.50 -53.44
N VAL A 940 -48.30 -17.57 -54.72
CA VAL A 940 -49.66 -17.36 -55.21
C VAL A 940 -50.20 -18.70 -55.68
N VAL A 941 -51.30 -19.13 -55.08
CA VAL A 941 -52.00 -20.36 -55.43
C VAL A 941 -53.21 -20.01 -56.28
N TYR A 942 -53.35 -20.65 -57.45
CA TYR A 942 -54.48 -20.44 -58.35
C TYR A 942 -54.89 -21.72 -59.07
N THR A 943 -56.11 -21.75 -59.62
CA THR A 943 -56.64 -22.90 -60.37
C THR A 943 -56.25 -22.86 -61.83
N VAL A 944 -55.89 -24.02 -62.37
CA VAL A 944 -55.67 -24.22 -63.81
C VAL A 944 -56.98 -24.72 -64.43
N GLU A 945 -57.68 -23.88 -65.19
CA GLU A 945 -58.87 -24.33 -65.94
C GLU A 945 -58.44 -24.93 -67.30
N GLY A 946 -58.72 -26.23 -67.50
CA GLY A 946 -58.58 -26.93 -68.77
C GLY A 946 -59.58 -28.10 -68.92
N GLU A 947 -60.63 -27.86 -69.72
CA GLU A 947 -61.69 -28.72 -70.31
C GLU A 947 -62.70 -29.52 -69.45
N PRO A 948 -63.95 -29.72 -69.94
CA PRO A 948 -65.08 -30.22 -69.13
C PRO A 948 -65.39 -31.73 -69.30
N VAL A 949 -66.29 -32.22 -68.44
CA VAL A 949 -67.05 -33.50 -68.47
C VAL A 949 -66.24 -34.76 -68.07
N THR A 950 -66.68 -35.79 -67.34
CA THR A 950 -68.02 -36.41 -67.15
C THR A 950 -68.00 -37.41 -65.98
N ALA A 951 -69.19 -37.68 -65.47
CA ALA A 951 -69.74 -38.83 -64.74
C ALA A 951 -68.88 -40.03 -64.30
N GLU A 952 -69.35 -40.56 -63.17
CA GLU A 952 -68.94 -41.73 -62.39
C GLU A 952 -68.74 -43.06 -63.15
N LEU A 953 -67.90 -43.90 -62.51
CA LEU A 953 -67.97 -45.36 -62.37
C LEU A 953 -67.27 -46.29 -63.38
N ASP A 954 -66.51 -47.21 -62.76
CA ASP A 954 -66.21 -48.61 -63.10
C ASP A 954 -65.30 -48.99 -64.29
N GLY A 955 -64.16 -49.60 -63.94
CA GLY A 955 -64.09 -51.07 -64.05
C GLY A 955 -63.55 -51.71 -65.34
N SER A 956 -62.26 -51.53 -65.65
CA SER A 956 -61.35 -52.54 -66.25
C SER A 956 -61.62 -53.06 -67.71
N PRO A 957 -60.70 -53.81 -68.36
CA PRO A 957 -59.23 -53.70 -68.39
C PRO A 957 -58.61 -53.80 -69.82
N ARG A 958 -57.43 -53.16 -69.99
CA ARG A 958 -56.36 -53.42 -71.01
C ARG A 958 -56.78 -53.22 -72.51
N ILE A 959 -55.95 -52.95 -73.52
CA ILE A 959 -54.53 -53.16 -73.86
C ILE A 959 -54.05 -51.98 -74.75
N LYS A 960 -52.74 -51.72 -74.73
CA LYS A 960 -51.91 -50.85 -75.58
C LYS A 960 -52.25 -50.87 -77.09
N ILE A 961 -52.03 -49.76 -77.79
CA ILE A 961 -50.94 -49.55 -78.79
C ILE A 961 -51.06 -48.16 -79.44
N GLU A 962 -49.89 -47.57 -79.64
CA GLU A 962 -49.55 -46.31 -80.31
C GLU A 962 -50.08 -46.21 -81.75
N GLN A 963 -50.44 -45.01 -82.21
CA GLN A 963 -49.72 -44.26 -83.26
C GLN A 963 -50.49 -43.03 -83.74
N HIS A 964 -49.70 -41.99 -83.98
CA HIS A 964 -50.03 -40.66 -84.50
C HIS A 964 -50.73 -40.63 -85.86
N SER A 965 -51.57 -39.61 -86.07
CA SER A 965 -51.42 -38.49 -87.03
C SER A 965 -52.79 -38.04 -87.60
N PRO A 966 -52.87 -36.94 -88.38
CA PRO A 966 -53.01 -35.57 -87.87
C PRO A 966 -54.27 -34.89 -88.44
N VAL A 967 -54.51 -33.64 -88.01
CA VAL A 967 -55.11 -32.49 -88.73
C VAL A 967 -55.88 -31.65 -87.70
N GLN A 968 -55.35 -30.49 -87.32
CA GLN A 968 -56.04 -29.19 -87.45
C GLN A 968 -55.14 -28.04 -86.92
N ASP A 969 -54.20 -27.57 -87.75
CA ASP A 969 -53.62 -26.24 -87.61
C ASP A 969 -54.65 -25.22 -88.14
N MET A 970 -55.25 -24.44 -87.24
CA MET A 970 -55.82 -23.09 -87.46
C MET A 970 -56.60 -22.55 -86.23
N LEU A 971 -56.70 -23.30 -85.12
CA LEU A 971 -57.40 -22.86 -83.90
C LEU A 971 -56.47 -22.33 -82.77
N ALA A 972 -55.14 -22.50 -82.89
CA ALA A 972 -54.19 -22.27 -81.79
C ALA A 972 -53.85 -20.79 -81.53
N ASP A 973 -53.84 -19.92 -82.55
CA ASP A 973 -53.45 -18.50 -82.36
C ASP A 973 -54.55 -17.63 -81.76
N ALA A 974 -55.82 -18.04 -81.88
CA ALA A 974 -56.95 -17.35 -81.23
C ALA A 974 -57.11 -17.73 -79.75
N GLN A 975 -56.60 -18.90 -79.32
CA GLN A 975 -56.62 -19.34 -77.91
C GLN A 975 -55.45 -18.75 -77.10
N LEU A 976 -54.29 -18.54 -77.71
CA LEU A 976 -53.10 -17.99 -77.03
C LEU A 976 -53.26 -16.51 -76.64
N SER A 977 -53.94 -15.71 -77.47
CA SER A 977 -54.25 -14.30 -77.17
C SER A 977 -55.32 -14.14 -76.09
N ARG A 978 -56.30 -15.04 -76.05
CA ARG A 978 -57.38 -15.05 -75.04
C ARG A 978 -56.90 -15.56 -73.68
N SER A 979 -55.91 -16.47 -73.66
CA SER A 979 -55.20 -16.91 -72.45
C SER A 979 -54.32 -15.78 -71.86
N ARG A 980 -53.55 -15.05 -72.68
CA ARG A 980 -52.75 -13.90 -72.21
C ARG A 980 -53.60 -12.74 -71.66
N ILE A 981 -54.79 -12.50 -72.20
CA ILE A 981 -55.72 -11.46 -71.71
C ILE A 981 -56.39 -11.90 -70.40
N LYS A 982 -56.73 -13.19 -70.23
CA LYS A 982 -57.23 -13.75 -68.96
C LYS A 982 -56.13 -13.78 -67.87
N ASP A 983 -54.90 -14.12 -68.21
CA ASP A 983 -53.74 -14.05 -67.30
C ASP A 983 -53.40 -12.61 -66.89
N ALA A 984 -53.66 -11.62 -67.77
CA ALA A 984 -53.51 -10.20 -67.45
C ALA A 984 -54.66 -9.68 -66.56
N LEU A 985 -55.87 -10.24 -66.70
CA LEU A 985 -57.02 -9.93 -65.84
C LEU A 985 -56.87 -10.56 -64.45
N MET A 986 -56.35 -11.79 -64.36
CA MET A 986 -56.03 -12.48 -63.10
C MET A 986 -54.85 -11.80 -62.36
N ARG A 987 -53.87 -11.27 -63.10
CA ARG A 987 -52.77 -10.46 -62.54
C ARG A 987 -53.21 -9.11 -61.94
N LYS A 988 -54.34 -8.54 -62.36
CA LYS A 988 -54.86 -7.27 -61.79
C LYS A 988 -55.41 -7.42 -60.36
N ARG A 989 -55.74 -8.63 -59.90
CA ARG A 989 -56.26 -8.90 -58.55
C ARG A 989 -55.16 -9.09 -57.49
N ILE A 990 -53.89 -9.15 -57.89
CA ILE A 990 -52.77 -9.37 -56.98
C ILE A 990 -52.05 -8.03 -56.76
N THR A 991 -51.93 -7.59 -55.51
CA THR A 991 -51.11 -6.45 -55.10
C THR A 991 -49.62 -6.85 -55.08
N GLY A 992 -49.07 -7.22 -56.24
CA GLY A 992 -47.71 -7.78 -56.37
C GLY A 992 -47.39 -8.32 -57.76
N GLY A 993 -46.19 -8.91 -57.93
CA GLY A 993 -45.72 -9.49 -59.19
C GLY A 993 -45.21 -10.93 -59.03
N ILE A 994 -45.43 -11.77 -60.05
CA ILE A 994 -44.93 -13.16 -60.09
C ILE A 994 -43.43 -13.14 -60.42
N LEU A 995 -42.66 -13.99 -59.72
CA LEU A 995 -41.21 -14.13 -59.85
C LEU A 995 -40.89 -15.34 -60.75
N ASP A 996 -40.54 -15.05 -62.00
CA ASP A 996 -39.98 -15.99 -62.96
C ASP A 996 -38.45 -15.85 -63.00
N SER A 997 -37.77 -16.81 -63.64
CA SER A 997 -36.30 -16.79 -63.83
C SER A 997 -35.76 -15.48 -64.44
N THR A 998 -36.58 -14.74 -65.19
CA THR A 998 -36.24 -13.45 -65.80
C THR A 998 -36.50 -12.26 -64.86
N THR A 999 -37.62 -12.22 -64.13
CA THR A 999 -37.95 -11.15 -63.17
C THR A 999 -37.19 -11.27 -61.85
N LEU A 1000 -36.65 -12.44 -61.51
CA LEU A 1000 -35.79 -12.61 -60.34
C LEU A 1000 -34.48 -11.80 -60.42
N ARG A 1001 -33.99 -11.51 -61.64
CA ARG A 1001 -32.75 -10.73 -61.85
C ARG A 1001 -32.92 -9.24 -61.48
N THR A 1002 -34.15 -8.72 -61.54
CA THR A 1002 -34.47 -7.31 -61.28
C THR A 1002 -34.79 -7.00 -59.80
N LEU A 1003 -34.84 -8.01 -58.93
CA LEU A 1003 -35.05 -7.86 -57.48
C LEU A 1003 -33.89 -7.05 -56.83
N LYS A 1004 -34.23 -6.06 -56.00
CA LYS A 1004 -33.25 -5.26 -55.22
C LYS A 1004 -32.88 -6.00 -53.94
N ASP A 1005 -31.58 -6.16 -53.67
CA ASP A 1005 -31.04 -6.82 -52.46
C ASP A 1005 -30.16 -5.82 -51.70
N ARG A 1006 -30.50 -5.49 -50.45
CA ARG A 1006 -29.73 -4.55 -49.60
C ARG A 1006 -28.69 -5.33 -48.79
N ARG A 1007 -27.42 -4.86 -48.79
CA ARG A 1007 -26.31 -5.46 -48.02
C ARG A 1007 -26.14 -4.72 -46.69
N ASP A 1008 -26.19 -5.46 -45.57
CA ASP A 1008 -26.09 -4.91 -44.21
C ASP A 1008 -24.64 -4.92 -43.67
N PHE A 1009 -24.36 -4.16 -42.60
CA PHE A 1009 -23.03 -4.09 -41.94
C PHE A 1009 -22.48 -5.44 -41.44
N LEU A 1010 -23.36 -6.44 -41.24
CA LEU A 1010 -23.02 -7.79 -40.78
C LEU A 1010 -22.75 -8.77 -41.94
N TYR A 1011 -22.72 -8.29 -43.18
CA TYR A 1011 -22.41 -9.09 -44.36
C TYR A 1011 -21.13 -9.96 -44.25
N PRO A 1012 -19.99 -9.50 -43.69
CA PRO A 1012 -18.80 -10.37 -43.57
C PRO A 1012 -19.04 -11.59 -42.67
N PHE A 1013 -19.88 -11.48 -41.63
CA PHE A 1013 -20.24 -12.62 -40.77
C PHE A 1013 -21.15 -13.61 -41.49
N SER A 1014 -21.99 -13.16 -42.43
CA SER A 1014 -22.83 -14.02 -43.27
C SER A 1014 -22.05 -14.89 -44.28
N LEU A 1015 -20.76 -14.59 -44.50
CA LEU A 1015 -19.87 -15.46 -45.30
C LEU A 1015 -19.41 -16.68 -44.50
N ILE A 1016 -19.29 -16.52 -43.16
CA ILE A 1016 -18.84 -17.57 -42.26
C ILE A 1016 -20.03 -18.41 -41.78
N LEU A 1017 -21.12 -17.77 -41.33
CA LEU A 1017 -22.35 -18.43 -40.89
C LEU A 1017 -23.35 -18.52 -42.03
N HIS A 1018 -23.84 -19.72 -42.29
CA HIS A 1018 -25.00 -19.90 -43.14
C HIS A 1018 -25.69 -21.24 -42.93
N ASN A 1019 -27.00 -21.26 -43.20
CA ASN A 1019 -27.75 -22.50 -43.22
C ASN A 1019 -27.22 -23.43 -44.33
N SER A 1020 -26.91 -24.67 -43.93
CA SER A 1020 -26.30 -25.71 -44.76
C SER A 1020 -27.14 -26.99 -44.72
N LYS A 1021 -27.01 -27.86 -45.73
CA LYS A 1021 -27.74 -29.15 -45.77
C LYS A 1021 -27.30 -30.07 -44.61
N PRO A 1022 -28.20 -30.94 -44.09
CA PRO A 1022 -27.85 -31.92 -43.07
C PRO A 1022 -26.84 -32.97 -43.59
N VAL A 1023 -26.03 -33.52 -42.69
CA VAL A 1023 -24.90 -34.46 -42.99
C VAL A 1023 -25.14 -35.87 -42.38
N GLY A 1024 -26.20 -36.05 -41.60
CA GLY A 1024 -26.70 -37.37 -41.18
C GLY A 1024 -25.93 -38.09 -40.05
N HIS A 1025 -24.92 -37.46 -39.43
CA HIS A 1025 -24.13 -38.04 -38.33
C HIS A 1025 -24.25 -37.20 -37.05
N GLN A 1026 -25.37 -37.29 -36.35
CA GLN A 1026 -25.69 -36.42 -35.20
C GLN A 1026 -24.74 -36.63 -34.00
N ASP A 1027 -24.38 -37.87 -33.68
CA ASP A 1027 -23.58 -38.20 -32.50
C ASP A 1027 -22.08 -37.91 -32.70
N LEU A 1028 -21.55 -38.21 -33.89
CA LEU A 1028 -20.16 -37.92 -34.25
C LEU A 1028 -19.88 -36.41 -34.26
N VAL A 1029 -20.75 -35.63 -34.91
CA VAL A 1029 -20.65 -34.17 -34.94
C VAL A 1029 -20.79 -33.60 -33.53
N GLY A 1030 -21.67 -34.20 -32.72
CA GLY A 1030 -21.83 -33.90 -31.31
C GLY A 1030 -20.57 -34.07 -30.46
N LEU A 1031 -19.88 -35.20 -30.60
CA LEU A 1031 -18.64 -35.52 -29.89
C LEU A 1031 -17.51 -34.57 -30.30
N VAL A 1032 -17.37 -34.29 -31.60
CA VAL A 1032 -16.37 -33.35 -32.11
C VAL A 1032 -16.62 -31.94 -31.56
N ILE A 1033 -17.87 -31.48 -31.47
CA ILE A 1033 -18.21 -30.19 -30.87
C ILE A 1033 -17.82 -30.15 -29.38
N SER A 1034 -18.01 -31.23 -28.61
CA SER A 1034 -17.57 -31.30 -27.21
C SER A 1034 -16.05 -31.17 -27.04
N ILE A 1035 -15.26 -31.83 -27.90
CA ILE A 1035 -13.80 -31.71 -27.91
C ILE A 1035 -13.38 -30.27 -28.22
N LEU A 1036 -13.98 -29.68 -29.26
CA LEU A 1036 -13.63 -28.33 -29.69
C LEU A 1036 -14.02 -27.28 -28.65
N LEU A 1037 -15.12 -27.45 -27.91
CA LEU A 1037 -15.53 -26.54 -26.83
C LEU A 1037 -14.51 -26.52 -25.68
N LEU A 1038 -14.01 -27.69 -25.27
CA LEU A 1038 -12.97 -27.78 -24.24
C LEU A 1038 -11.62 -27.25 -24.72
N ALA A 1039 -11.28 -27.51 -25.99
CA ALA A 1039 -10.08 -26.94 -26.61
C ALA A 1039 -10.14 -25.40 -26.67
N ASP A 1040 -11.30 -24.82 -26.99
CA ASP A 1040 -11.49 -23.35 -27.02
C ASP A 1040 -11.34 -22.76 -25.63
N PHE A 1041 -11.96 -23.37 -24.61
CA PHE A 1041 -11.83 -22.91 -23.22
C PHE A 1041 -10.38 -22.93 -22.71
N SER A 1042 -9.66 -24.02 -22.97
CA SER A 1042 -8.26 -24.15 -22.55
C SER A 1042 -7.32 -23.18 -23.27
N LEU A 1043 -7.51 -22.97 -24.58
CA LEU A 1043 -6.74 -21.97 -25.33
C LEU A 1043 -7.06 -20.54 -24.88
N VAL A 1044 -8.33 -20.21 -24.58
CA VAL A 1044 -8.71 -18.90 -24.02
C VAL A 1044 -8.00 -18.66 -22.69
N LEU A 1045 -7.96 -19.65 -21.80
CA LEU A 1045 -7.25 -19.54 -20.51
C LEU A 1045 -5.73 -19.33 -20.71
N LEU A 1046 -5.12 -20.06 -21.63
CA LEU A 1046 -3.70 -19.90 -21.97
C LEU A 1046 -3.40 -18.52 -22.57
N THR A 1047 -4.27 -17.99 -23.44
CA THR A 1047 -4.11 -16.62 -23.93
C THR A 1047 -4.24 -15.57 -22.84
N PHE A 1048 -5.12 -15.76 -21.85
CA PHE A 1048 -5.23 -14.84 -20.71
C PHE A 1048 -4.01 -14.90 -19.79
N LEU A 1049 -3.48 -16.09 -19.52
CA LEU A 1049 -2.21 -16.26 -18.78
C LEU A 1049 -1.04 -15.60 -19.52
N GLN A 1050 -1.00 -15.73 -20.84
CA GLN A 1050 -0.01 -15.07 -21.68
C GLN A 1050 -0.14 -13.54 -21.63
N LEU A 1051 -1.34 -12.99 -21.78
CA LEU A 1051 -1.57 -11.54 -21.70
C LEU A 1051 -1.31 -10.99 -20.29
N TYR A 1052 -1.63 -11.75 -19.24
CA TYR A 1052 -1.31 -11.43 -17.85
C TYR A 1052 0.21 -11.32 -17.63
N SER A 1053 1.00 -12.17 -18.31
CA SER A 1053 2.46 -12.08 -18.27
C SER A 1053 3.01 -10.81 -18.93
N TYR A 1054 2.26 -10.20 -19.86
CA TYR A 1054 2.61 -8.92 -20.50
C TYR A 1054 2.19 -7.72 -19.64
N SER A 1055 0.89 -7.63 -19.32
CA SER A 1055 0.29 -6.55 -18.52
C SER A 1055 -1.15 -6.86 -18.14
N MET A 1056 -1.56 -6.43 -16.94
CA MET A 1056 -2.98 -6.43 -16.55
C MET A 1056 -3.85 -5.55 -17.45
N ALA A 1057 -3.28 -4.48 -18.02
CA ALA A 1057 -4.01 -3.60 -18.93
C ALA A 1057 -4.42 -4.31 -20.23
N ASP A 1058 -3.58 -5.22 -20.75
CA ASP A 1058 -3.86 -5.95 -21.99
C ASP A 1058 -4.99 -6.98 -21.78
N VAL A 1059 -5.05 -7.60 -20.60
CA VAL A 1059 -6.16 -8.49 -20.19
C VAL A 1059 -7.47 -7.72 -20.14
N LEU A 1060 -7.49 -6.55 -19.50
CA LEU A 1060 -8.68 -5.70 -19.42
C LEU A 1060 -9.12 -5.20 -20.80
N LEU A 1061 -8.17 -4.85 -21.65
CA LEU A 1061 -8.46 -4.39 -23.01
C LEU A 1061 -9.15 -5.49 -23.83
N VAL A 1062 -8.62 -6.72 -23.84
CA VAL A 1062 -9.25 -7.85 -24.54
C VAL A 1062 -10.62 -8.23 -23.96
N LEU A 1063 -10.83 -8.05 -22.65
CA LEU A 1063 -12.12 -8.31 -22.00
C LEU A 1063 -13.16 -7.23 -22.34
N PHE A 1064 -12.78 -5.95 -22.41
CA PHE A 1064 -13.71 -4.83 -22.51
C PHE A 1064 -14.02 -4.35 -23.94
N VAL A 1065 -13.25 -4.70 -24.98
CA VAL A 1065 -13.57 -4.30 -26.37
C VAL A 1065 -14.95 -4.80 -26.80
N LEU A 1066 -15.24 -6.10 -26.62
CA LEU A 1066 -16.60 -6.63 -26.64
C LEU A 1066 -16.81 -7.46 -25.36
N PRO A 1067 -17.53 -6.92 -24.36
CA PRO A 1067 -17.70 -7.58 -23.08
C PRO A 1067 -18.42 -8.91 -23.26
N LEU A 1068 -18.01 -9.91 -22.47
CA LEU A 1068 -18.53 -11.29 -22.46
C LEU A 1068 -18.24 -12.12 -23.72
N ALA A 1069 -17.87 -11.52 -24.85
CA ALA A 1069 -17.78 -12.22 -26.14
C ALA A 1069 -16.75 -13.37 -26.17
N ILE A 1070 -15.61 -13.25 -25.49
CA ILE A 1070 -14.57 -14.31 -25.45
C ILE A 1070 -14.85 -15.41 -24.42
N LEU A 1071 -15.69 -15.15 -23.40
CA LEU A 1071 -16.01 -16.09 -22.31
C LEU A 1071 -17.36 -16.79 -22.47
N SER A 1072 -18.34 -16.15 -23.12
CA SER A 1072 -19.70 -16.66 -23.33
C SER A 1072 -19.86 -17.82 -24.32
N PRO A 1073 -18.96 -18.09 -25.30
CA PRO A 1073 -19.12 -19.21 -26.23
C PRO A 1073 -19.17 -20.56 -25.52
N PHE A 1074 -18.32 -20.76 -24.50
CA PHE A 1074 -18.28 -22.03 -23.75
C PHE A 1074 -19.60 -22.35 -23.02
N PRO A 1075 -20.17 -21.48 -22.15
CA PRO A 1075 -21.44 -21.75 -21.50
C PRO A 1075 -22.62 -21.81 -22.49
N ALA A 1076 -22.61 -21.00 -23.56
CA ALA A 1076 -23.62 -21.07 -24.60
C ALA A 1076 -23.58 -22.40 -25.38
N GLY A 1077 -22.37 -22.91 -25.66
CA GLY A 1077 -22.16 -24.18 -26.35
C GLY A 1077 -22.57 -25.39 -25.51
N ILE A 1078 -22.25 -25.40 -24.21
CA ILE A 1078 -22.73 -26.43 -23.28
C ILE A 1078 -24.26 -26.40 -23.20
N ASN A 1079 -24.87 -25.23 -23.03
CA ASN A 1079 -26.33 -25.11 -22.96
C ASN A 1079 -27.02 -25.59 -24.25
N ALA A 1080 -26.42 -25.32 -25.42
CA ALA A 1080 -26.92 -25.86 -26.69
C ALA A 1080 -26.81 -27.40 -26.75
N LEU A 1081 -25.69 -27.97 -26.29
CA LEU A 1081 -25.40 -29.39 -26.32
C LEU A 1081 -26.31 -30.24 -25.40
N PHE A 1082 -26.72 -29.70 -24.25
CA PHE A 1082 -27.52 -30.39 -23.23
C PHE A 1082 -29.03 -30.06 -23.28
N SER A 1083 -29.50 -29.30 -24.26
CA SER A 1083 -30.90 -28.90 -24.33
C SER A 1083 -31.82 -29.98 -24.94
N HIS A 1084 -33.00 -30.19 -24.35
CA HIS A 1084 -34.00 -31.16 -24.81
C HIS A 1084 -34.88 -30.61 -25.96
N GLY A 1085 -35.15 -31.47 -26.94
CA GLY A 1085 -36.08 -31.23 -28.05
C GLY A 1085 -35.42 -30.54 -29.28
N PRO A 1086 -35.64 -31.06 -30.51
CA PRO A 1086 -34.89 -30.66 -31.72
C PRO A 1086 -35.04 -29.18 -32.09
N ARG A 1087 -36.21 -28.56 -31.85
CA ARG A 1087 -36.46 -27.15 -32.19
C ARG A 1087 -35.87 -26.16 -31.19
N ARG A 1088 -35.88 -26.49 -29.89
CA ARG A 1088 -35.32 -25.63 -28.83
C ARG A 1088 -33.80 -25.66 -28.84
N SER A 1089 -33.21 -26.82 -29.12
CA SER A 1089 -31.77 -27.00 -29.26
C SER A 1089 -31.20 -26.31 -30.50
N ALA A 1090 -31.90 -26.34 -31.63
CA ALA A 1090 -31.50 -25.62 -32.84
C ALA A 1090 -31.41 -24.09 -32.62
N GLY A 1091 -32.37 -23.50 -31.89
CA GLY A 1091 -32.35 -22.09 -31.52
C GLY A 1091 -31.18 -21.71 -30.61
N LEU A 1092 -30.84 -22.54 -29.63
CA LEU A 1092 -29.70 -22.32 -28.74
C LEU A 1092 -28.36 -22.52 -29.44
N ALA A 1093 -28.25 -23.50 -30.34
CA ALA A 1093 -27.07 -23.73 -31.16
C ALA A 1093 -26.78 -22.54 -32.11
N ARG A 1094 -27.82 -21.94 -32.68
CA ARG A 1094 -27.71 -20.68 -33.44
C ARG A 1094 -27.15 -19.53 -32.59
N VAL A 1095 -27.61 -19.38 -31.36
CA VAL A 1095 -27.09 -18.36 -30.42
C VAL A 1095 -25.62 -18.63 -30.07
N TYR A 1096 -25.23 -19.89 -29.86
CA TYR A 1096 -23.83 -20.28 -29.67
C TYR A 1096 -22.96 -19.91 -30.88
N ALA A 1097 -23.41 -20.20 -32.11
CA ALA A 1097 -22.68 -19.86 -33.33
C ALA A 1097 -22.41 -18.34 -33.44
N LEU A 1098 -23.39 -17.54 -33.00
CA LEU A 1098 -23.30 -16.09 -33.00
C LEU A 1098 -22.29 -15.56 -31.97
N TRP A 1099 -22.31 -16.10 -30.75
CA TRP A 1099 -21.30 -15.78 -29.72
C TRP A 1099 -19.90 -16.16 -30.17
N ASN A 1100 -19.73 -17.34 -30.76
CA ASN A 1100 -18.44 -17.81 -31.27
C ASN A 1100 -17.83 -16.84 -32.30
N ILE A 1101 -18.62 -16.32 -33.23
CA ILE A 1101 -18.10 -15.38 -34.24
C ILE A 1101 -17.87 -13.99 -33.70
N THR A 1102 -18.71 -13.50 -32.79
CA THR A 1102 -18.45 -12.21 -32.14
C THR A 1102 -17.14 -12.22 -31.35
N SER A 1103 -16.75 -13.39 -30.82
CA SER A 1103 -15.49 -13.56 -30.09
C SER A 1103 -14.23 -13.42 -30.94
N LEU A 1104 -14.31 -13.55 -32.28
CA LEU A 1104 -13.17 -13.36 -33.18
C LEU A 1104 -12.59 -11.95 -33.10
N VAL A 1105 -13.43 -10.94 -32.83
CA VAL A 1105 -12.97 -9.55 -32.66
C VAL A 1105 -12.01 -9.45 -31.47
N ASN A 1106 -12.32 -10.10 -30.34
CA ASN A 1106 -11.45 -10.09 -29.15
C ASN A 1106 -10.15 -10.87 -29.40
N VAL A 1107 -10.19 -11.94 -30.20
CA VAL A 1107 -8.99 -12.69 -30.61
C VAL A 1107 -8.06 -11.83 -31.48
N VAL A 1108 -8.62 -11.03 -32.40
CA VAL A 1108 -7.85 -10.07 -33.20
C VAL A 1108 -7.21 -8.99 -32.32
N VAL A 1109 -7.93 -8.51 -31.30
CA VAL A 1109 -7.39 -7.55 -30.33
C VAL A 1109 -6.23 -8.18 -29.53
N ALA A 1110 -6.36 -9.43 -29.08
CA ALA A 1110 -5.29 -10.15 -28.39
C ALA A 1110 -4.03 -10.29 -29.27
N LEU A 1111 -4.19 -10.52 -30.59
CA LEU A 1111 -3.07 -10.52 -31.55
C LEU A 1111 -2.39 -9.15 -31.64
N ILE A 1112 -3.17 -8.06 -31.66
CA ILE A 1112 -2.64 -6.69 -31.70
C ILE A 1112 -1.86 -6.37 -30.42
N CYS A 1113 -2.38 -6.73 -29.24
CA CYS A 1113 -1.68 -6.58 -27.96
C CYS A 1113 -0.33 -7.32 -27.96
N GLY A 1114 -0.32 -8.59 -28.39
CA GLY A 1114 0.90 -9.38 -28.50
C GLY A 1114 1.93 -8.75 -29.45
N PHE A 1115 1.48 -8.22 -30.60
CA PHE A 1115 2.34 -7.56 -31.57
C PHE A 1115 2.96 -6.25 -31.04
N VAL A 1116 2.18 -5.44 -30.32
CA VAL A 1116 2.65 -4.19 -29.71
C VAL A 1116 3.71 -4.48 -28.65
N HIS A 1117 3.50 -5.49 -27.79
CA HIS A 1117 4.46 -5.89 -26.77
C HIS A 1117 5.77 -6.40 -27.39
N TYR A 1118 5.69 -7.24 -28.43
CA TYR A 1118 6.86 -7.73 -29.17
C TYR A 1118 7.71 -6.59 -29.75
N LYS A 1119 7.06 -5.57 -30.34
CA LYS A 1119 7.74 -4.38 -30.88
C LYS A 1119 8.34 -3.47 -29.80
N SER A 1120 7.79 -3.49 -28.58
CA SER A 1120 8.33 -2.74 -27.44
C SER A 1120 9.54 -3.42 -26.80
N SER A 1121 9.56 -4.76 -26.73
CA SER A 1121 10.67 -5.53 -26.14
C SER A 1121 11.97 -5.43 -26.96
N THR A 1122 11.85 -5.51 -28.29
CA THR A 1122 12.97 -5.41 -29.24
C THR A 1122 13.74 -4.08 -29.20
N LYS A 1123 13.19 -3.02 -28.60
CA LYS A 1123 13.89 -1.74 -28.42
C LYS A 1123 14.82 -1.68 -27.20
N ARG A 1124 14.77 -2.65 -26.27
CA ARG A 1124 15.51 -2.58 -24.98
C ARG A 1124 16.77 -3.45 -24.89
N HIS A 1125 17.02 -4.37 -25.82
CA HIS A 1125 18.21 -5.22 -25.80
C HIS A 1125 18.84 -5.39 -27.22
N PRO A 1126 20.08 -4.92 -27.47
CA PRO A 1126 20.73 -5.03 -28.77
C PRO A 1126 21.52 -6.33 -28.99
N SER A 1127 21.15 -7.45 -28.37
CA SER A 1127 21.90 -8.71 -28.52
C SER A 1127 21.02 -9.97 -28.42
N THR A 1128 20.22 -10.26 -29.44
CA THR A 1128 19.71 -11.61 -29.67
C THR A 1128 19.69 -11.93 -31.16
N GLN A 1129 20.30 -13.06 -31.53
CA GLN A 1129 20.33 -13.59 -32.90
C GLN A 1129 18.92 -14.03 -33.34
N PRO A 1130 18.55 -13.94 -34.63
CA PRO A 1130 17.13 -13.96 -35.02
C PRO A 1130 16.50 -15.34 -35.24
N TRP A 1131 17.23 -16.46 -35.20
CA TRP A 1131 16.68 -17.76 -35.61
C TRP A 1131 17.09 -18.91 -34.71
N ASN A 1132 16.35 -19.10 -33.62
CA ASN A 1132 16.11 -20.42 -33.05
C ASN A 1132 14.64 -20.50 -32.66
N LEU A 1133 13.91 -21.46 -33.23
CA LEU A 1133 12.48 -21.73 -33.01
C LEU A 1133 12.26 -22.42 -31.64
N GLY A 1134 12.90 -21.88 -30.60
CA GLY A 1134 12.89 -22.41 -29.25
C GLY A 1134 12.91 -21.25 -28.26
N THR A 1135 11.75 -20.97 -27.67
CA THR A 1135 11.61 -20.38 -26.33
C THR A 1135 12.40 -19.10 -26.04
N ASP A 1136 12.41 -18.14 -26.95
CA ASP A 1136 12.80 -16.75 -26.67
C ASP A 1136 11.81 -15.82 -27.36
N GLU A 1137 11.01 -15.06 -26.58
CA GLU A 1137 10.14 -13.89 -26.89
C GLU A 1137 9.29 -13.89 -28.19
N SER A 1138 9.29 -14.96 -28.98
CA SER A 1138 8.76 -15.07 -30.34
C SER A 1138 7.45 -15.85 -30.44
N GLY A 1139 7.00 -16.45 -29.33
CA GLY A 1139 5.76 -17.24 -29.25
C GLY A 1139 4.47 -16.45 -29.03
N TRP A 1140 4.50 -15.11 -29.15
CA TRP A 1140 3.36 -14.25 -28.82
C TRP A 1140 2.10 -14.49 -29.69
N TRP A 1141 2.27 -14.99 -30.91
CA TRP A 1141 1.20 -15.23 -31.88
C TRP A 1141 0.59 -16.63 -31.80
N LEU A 1142 1.23 -17.60 -31.14
CA LEU A 1142 0.86 -19.01 -31.18
C LEU A 1142 -0.57 -19.29 -30.68
N PHE A 1143 -0.88 -18.88 -29.45
CA PHE A 1143 -2.19 -19.16 -28.85
C PHE A 1143 -3.35 -18.36 -29.50
N PRO A 1144 -3.21 -17.05 -29.80
CA PRO A 1144 -4.28 -16.32 -30.48
C PRO A 1144 -4.56 -16.78 -31.91
N THR A 1145 -3.53 -17.18 -32.69
CA THR A 1145 -3.75 -17.76 -34.03
C THR A 1145 -4.43 -19.14 -33.96
N GLY A 1146 -4.06 -19.97 -32.98
CA GLY A 1146 -4.75 -21.23 -32.69
C GLY A 1146 -6.23 -21.04 -32.37
N LEU A 1147 -6.58 -20.04 -31.55
CA LEU A 1147 -7.98 -19.68 -31.27
C LEU A 1147 -8.73 -19.22 -32.52
N MET A 1148 -8.13 -18.38 -33.36
CA MET A 1148 -8.76 -17.91 -34.59
C MET A 1148 -9.14 -19.07 -35.52
N LEU A 1149 -8.22 -20.03 -35.70
CA LEU A 1149 -8.44 -21.19 -36.56
C LEU A 1149 -9.51 -22.13 -35.96
N LEU A 1150 -9.44 -22.37 -34.64
CA LEU A 1150 -10.40 -23.21 -33.94
C LEU A 1150 -11.83 -22.67 -34.04
N LYS A 1151 -12.02 -21.37 -33.84
CA LYS A 1151 -13.33 -20.71 -33.89
C LYS A 1151 -13.96 -20.75 -35.29
N CYS A 1152 -13.17 -20.61 -36.34
CA CYS A 1152 -13.64 -20.77 -37.73
C CYS A 1152 -14.11 -22.21 -38.02
N ILE A 1153 -13.40 -23.22 -37.53
CA ILE A 1153 -13.79 -24.63 -37.66
C ILE A 1153 -15.08 -24.91 -36.88
N GLN A 1154 -15.18 -24.39 -35.65
CA GLN A 1154 -16.38 -24.53 -34.83
C GLN A 1154 -17.62 -23.94 -35.50
N ALA A 1155 -17.52 -22.74 -36.10
CA ALA A 1155 -18.66 -22.12 -36.79
C ALA A 1155 -19.26 -23.03 -37.88
N ARG A 1156 -18.42 -23.73 -38.66
CA ARG A 1156 -18.87 -24.66 -39.70
C ARG A 1156 -19.52 -25.93 -39.16
N LEU A 1157 -18.95 -26.49 -38.11
CA LEU A 1157 -19.50 -27.69 -37.47
C LEU A 1157 -20.83 -27.42 -36.78
N VAL A 1158 -21.00 -26.22 -36.20
CA VAL A 1158 -22.27 -25.79 -35.61
C VAL A 1158 -23.35 -25.62 -36.69
N ASP A 1159 -23.01 -25.08 -37.86
CA ASP A 1159 -23.96 -24.97 -38.98
C ASP A 1159 -24.48 -26.35 -39.44
N TRP A 1160 -23.60 -27.37 -39.49
CA TRP A 1160 -24.01 -28.75 -39.76
C TRP A 1160 -24.86 -29.33 -38.65
N HIS A 1161 -24.53 -29.05 -37.39
CA HIS A 1161 -25.30 -29.50 -36.23
C HIS A 1161 -26.72 -28.90 -36.21
N VAL A 1162 -26.85 -27.59 -36.47
CA VAL A 1162 -28.15 -26.91 -36.63
C VAL A 1162 -28.95 -27.53 -37.78
N GLY A 1163 -28.29 -27.87 -38.90
CA GLY A 1163 -28.92 -28.58 -40.02
C GLY A 1163 -29.52 -29.93 -39.65
N ASN A 1164 -28.78 -30.76 -38.90
CA ASN A 1164 -29.25 -32.06 -38.46
C ASN A 1164 -30.41 -31.95 -37.44
N LEU A 1165 -30.41 -30.92 -36.59
CA LEU A 1165 -31.47 -30.71 -35.60
C LEU A 1165 -32.79 -30.20 -36.21
N GLU A 1166 -32.73 -29.35 -37.23
CA GLU A 1166 -33.92 -28.76 -37.85
C GLU A 1166 -34.60 -29.67 -38.87
N ILE A 1167 -33.84 -30.54 -39.54
CA ILE A 1167 -34.33 -31.44 -40.60
C ILE A 1167 -33.93 -32.87 -40.26
N GLN A 1168 -34.90 -33.64 -39.78
CA GLN A 1168 -34.72 -35.05 -39.39
C GLN A 1168 -34.92 -36.00 -40.58
N ASP A 1169 -35.85 -35.69 -41.48
CA ASP A 1169 -36.09 -36.48 -42.68
C ASP A 1169 -35.24 -35.97 -43.86
N GLN A 1170 -34.35 -36.83 -44.33
CA GLN A 1170 -33.41 -36.54 -45.41
C GLN A 1170 -34.03 -36.68 -46.81
N ALA A 1171 -35.13 -37.43 -46.96
CA ALA A 1171 -35.79 -37.64 -48.24
C ALA A 1171 -36.34 -36.32 -48.83
N VAL A 1172 -36.53 -35.31 -47.98
CA VAL A 1172 -36.93 -33.93 -48.33
C VAL A 1172 -35.92 -33.22 -49.25
N TYR A 1173 -34.64 -33.62 -49.22
CA TYR A 1173 -33.60 -33.09 -50.11
C TYR A 1173 -33.30 -33.99 -51.33
N SER A 1174 -34.09 -35.05 -51.54
CA SER A 1174 -33.95 -35.90 -52.72
C SER A 1174 -34.10 -35.09 -54.00
N LYS A 1175 -33.30 -35.42 -55.02
CA LYS A 1175 -33.44 -34.85 -56.37
C LYS A 1175 -34.49 -35.59 -57.21
N ASP A 1176 -34.85 -36.80 -56.79
CA ASP A 1176 -35.83 -37.63 -57.49
C ASP A 1176 -37.22 -37.38 -56.90
N PRO A 1177 -38.19 -36.86 -57.69
CA PRO A 1177 -39.52 -36.51 -57.19
C PRO A 1177 -40.28 -37.74 -56.67
N ASN A 1178 -40.04 -38.92 -57.23
CA ASN A 1178 -40.68 -40.15 -56.78
C ASN A 1178 -40.24 -40.55 -55.36
N ILE A 1179 -38.95 -40.39 -55.03
CA ILE A 1179 -38.42 -40.70 -53.69
C ILE A 1179 -38.91 -39.66 -52.67
N PHE A 1180 -39.07 -38.40 -53.09
CA PHE A 1180 -39.58 -37.33 -52.25
C PHE A 1180 -41.04 -37.57 -51.77
N TRP A 1181 -41.89 -38.10 -52.65
CA TRP A 1181 -43.32 -38.34 -52.36
C TRP A 1181 -43.63 -39.74 -51.77
N GLN A 1182 -42.70 -40.69 -51.82
CA GLN A 1182 -42.92 -42.09 -51.36
C GLN A 1182 -42.74 -42.32 -49.86
N SER A 1183 -42.06 -41.40 -49.16
CA SER A 1183 -41.59 -41.55 -47.77
C SER A 1183 -42.60 -41.09 -46.72
#